data_AF-A0A3M6VNK9-F1
#
_entry.id   AF-A0A3M6VNK9-F1
#
_cell.length_a   1.000
_cell.length_b   1.000
_cell.length_c   1.000
_cell.angle_alpha   90.00
_cell.angle_beta   90.00
_cell.angle_gamma   90.00
#
_symmetry.space_group_name_H-M   'P 1'
#
loop_
_entity.id
_entity.type
_entity.pdbx_description
1 polymer ?
#
loop_
_entity_poly.entity_id
_entity_poly.type
_entity_poly.pdbx_seq_one_letter_code
_entity_poly.pdbx_strand_id
1 'polypeptide(L)'
;MESACRDIDGTDETVGRTTVRHILHLSDVHLNISKSLNDSDSIKIPIAYGNDAPMSLLVSALEYAKKLLPNPDFFLYTGDHVVHGELSDEYLVKAVEKNVETMARYYSTLDSDMMLDITAVIGNADTSPDYTMKVTSPQTEDNPAIALISSAWKKTMSKSNLEWFNHCGYLAYALDDNLTVLTLNTLPYSPSHLPYTSNVPDPLEQFTWLNATLFELKSAGKLTYIVGHIPPIIDSYSGSPMWNETYIKTYKWIVSQYTDIIKAQFFGHIHSIEFRLPLTSSLSAQFQQYGVTVNDDYADSSELVPLFMAAAISPMFLNNPAFMVWGFDDTTYELLDVTVYGGNISSTEAVDWKPLFNVSHTYGVRSLNTSEISRFVERAAADAELLEQYYFNSRAQSRLQSSRTDVSCQAEWLCSMYWWSTAGDYEACVSSTRASKLKGTSIIQHSSTSSSTGSLLYASMIICIAGGMAAAVAFALLTCRRNGDQEASKLLQHQRVQFEAIEGKEVEEKMRNKLIEASQVYSKDIETIGWHVMQDHEDPRKWCIVERYEHESSQKYHLENPYWKTFDPYVMPLLDKPMDLRRRILHFSDVHLNISETVSSTDKTRLPIRYFADAPLTLLESALGYAKEHVVDIPDIFLYTGDHTAHGDFTDDYIAKAVQKNVRMMESYYPPKDRMILEPTAIIGNADGNPDYHMEVTDPETETNPSIKLISEVWEDSLSAVNIDMLNRRGYLSYALDDKLHVITLNTVPYSPSHLPDTSNQPDPFGQFAWLDKTLAGLQNAGKFAYIAGHIAPIVGSYGGNLQWHTKYIVKYKSVVGKYADVIKAQFFGHIHSVEFRVPVMSLDEAVSEDDTFELPPMYITGSISPIFGNNPSFMVWEYDTETYKVLDYAVYGSDIRESEPQLDWKLLFKASEDYGLKSLSLMELSAFVQRAERNFSLVEKYYWNMKARSPNARPCKDAVCLSKTLCTLKWWNTKDEFLVCIDTTQTLIAGLVDGNDATEISMSTADVAAASSSTLQSNFALKDVLLTIGTTALATVVAIACVVLTIYGLRRSGILENRGAYDTVTRLKR
;
A
#
# COMPACT_ATOMS: atom_id res chain seq x y z
N MET A 1 -36.01 9.01 -18.61
CA MET A 1 -37.27 9.50 -18.03
C MET A 1 -37.03 10.91 -17.54
N GLU A 2 -37.08 11.88 -18.45
CA GLU A 2 -37.04 13.32 -18.18
C GLU A 2 -38.41 13.87 -18.59
N SER A 3 -39.22 14.35 -17.63
CA SER A 3 -40.41 15.22 -17.83
C SER A 3 -41.35 15.36 -16.61
N ALA A 4 -40.97 14.91 -15.42
CA ALA A 4 -41.80 15.16 -14.23
C ALA A 4 -41.14 16.20 -13.32
N CYS A 5 -41.90 17.23 -12.97
CA CYS A 5 -41.65 18.31 -12.00
C CYS A 5 -41.18 19.67 -12.57
N ARG A 6 -41.97 20.22 -13.50
CA ARG A 6 -42.34 21.65 -13.47
C ARG A 6 -43.84 21.76 -13.17
N ASP A 7 -44.18 22.78 -12.39
CA ASP A 7 -45.50 23.38 -12.18
C ASP A 7 -46.51 22.64 -11.28
N ILE A 8 -46.46 22.97 -9.99
CA ILE A 8 -47.68 23.26 -9.22
C ILE A 8 -47.43 24.59 -8.49
N ASP A 9 -48.11 25.64 -8.94
CA ASP A 9 -48.16 26.93 -8.26
C ASP A 9 -49.63 27.24 -7.94
N GLY A 10 -49.87 27.78 -6.75
CA GLY A 10 -51.13 28.42 -6.38
C GLY A 10 -51.87 27.85 -5.17
N THR A 11 -51.44 28.20 -3.96
CA THR A 11 -52.26 29.00 -3.02
C THR A 11 -51.37 29.71 -2.01
N ASP A 12 -51.58 31.02 -1.97
CA ASP A 12 -51.09 32.11 -1.13
C ASP A 12 -50.84 31.77 0.37
N GLU A 13 -49.62 31.96 0.85
CA GLU A 13 -49.31 32.50 2.18
C GLU A 13 -47.95 33.21 2.14
N THR A 14 -47.94 34.46 2.61
CA THR A 14 -46.80 35.38 2.64
C THR A 14 -45.60 34.81 3.41
N VAL A 15 -44.56 34.38 2.70
CA VAL A 15 -43.22 34.12 3.25
C VAL A 15 -42.22 34.94 2.44
N GLY A 16 -41.43 35.76 3.13
CA GLY A 16 -40.39 36.60 2.51
C GLY A 16 -39.44 35.75 1.67
N ARG A 17 -39.31 36.10 0.39
CA ARG A 17 -38.44 35.40 -0.55
C ARG A 17 -37.00 35.83 -0.26
N THR A 18 -36.22 34.99 0.41
CA THR A 18 -34.77 35.17 0.59
C THR A 18 -34.08 35.09 -0.77
N THR A 19 -33.26 36.08 -1.10
CA THR A 19 -32.45 36.09 -2.32
C THR A 19 -31.09 35.47 -2.01
N VAL A 20 -30.68 34.47 -2.79
CA VAL A 20 -29.40 33.77 -2.59
C VAL A 20 -28.32 34.41 -3.45
N ARG A 21 -27.22 34.84 -2.82
CA ARG A 21 -26.00 35.34 -3.47
C ARG A 21 -24.94 34.25 -3.56
N HIS A 22 -23.97 34.40 -4.47
CA HIS A 22 -23.05 33.32 -4.82
C HIS A 22 -21.57 33.70 -4.76
N ILE A 23 -20.77 32.85 -4.12
CA ILE A 23 -19.30 32.92 -4.12
C ILE A 23 -18.75 31.86 -5.08
N LEU A 24 -17.97 32.27 -6.08
CA LEU A 24 -17.15 31.35 -6.86
C LEU A 24 -15.77 31.21 -6.21
N HIS A 25 -15.40 30.01 -5.79
CA HIS A 25 -14.19 29.76 -5.02
C HIS A 25 -13.27 28.76 -5.73
N LEU A 26 -12.06 29.21 -6.07
CA LEU A 26 -10.96 28.40 -6.61
C LEU A 26 -9.80 28.36 -5.61
N SER A 27 -8.99 27.31 -5.61
CA SER A 27 -7.79 27.21 -4.76
C SER A 27 -6.75 26.28 -5.38
N ASP A 28 -5.51 26.35 -4.87
CA ASP A 28 -4.44 25.36 -5.09
C ASP A 28 -4.31 25.02 -6.59
N VAL A 29 -4.15 26.05 -7.42
CA VAL A 29 -3.94 25.86 -8.86
C VAL A 29 -2.55 25.29 -9.09
N HIS A 30 -1.55 25.75 -8.34
CA HIS A 30 -0.16 25.36 -8.53
C HIS A 30 0.26 25.43 -10.01
N LEU A 31 0.17 26.62 -10.59
CA LEU A 31 0.27 26.77 -12.03
C LEU A 31 1.64 26.32 -12.54
N ASN A 32 1.63 25.23 -13.31
CA ASN A 32 2.80 24.68 -13.96
C ASN A 32 2.98 25.32 -15.34
N ILE A 33 4.03 26.14 -15.46
CA ILE A 33 4.48 26.76 -16.71
C ILE A 33 5.85 26.20 -17.13
N SER A 34 6.24 26.39 -18.40
CA SER A 34 7.54 25.92 -18.88
C SER A 34 8.69 26.60 -18.12
N LYS A 35 9.73 25.84 -17.75
CA LYS A 35 10.97 26.38 -17.14
C LYS A 35 11.70 27.39 -18.03
N SER A 36 11.49 27.33 -19.35
CA SER A 36 12.01 28.32 -20.30
C SER A 36 11.22 29.64 -20.28
N LEU A 37 10.13 29.68 -19.52
CA LEU A 37 9.14 30.76 -19.46
C LEU A 37 8.46 31.07 -20.81
N ASN A 38 8.66 30.22 -21.82
CA ASN A 38 8.02 30.33 -23.12
C ASN A 38 6.57 29.86 -23.07
N ASP A 39 5.65 30.70 -23.54
CA ASP A 39 4.21 30.37 -23.60
C ASP A 39 3.92 29.18 -24.50
N SER A 40 4.62 29.06 -25.63
CA SER A 40 4.44 27.97 -26.59
C SER A 40 4.82 26.61 -26.01
N ASP A 41 5.79 26.57 -25.09
CA ASP A 41 6.16 25.36 -24.39
C ASP A 41 5.25 25.09 -23.19
N SER A 42 4.75 26.15 -22.54
CA SER A 42 3.77 26.02 -21.46
C SER A 42 2.45 25.41 -21.94
N ILE A 43 2.04 25.68 -23.19
CA ILE A 43 0.84 25.09 -23.82
C ILE A 43 0.96 23.57 -24.01
N LYS A 44 2.19 23.04 -24.09
CA LYS A 44 2.44 21.60 -24.32
C LYS A 44 2.38 20.77 -23.04
N ILE A 45 2.22 21.39 -21.87
CA ILE A 45 2.18 20.67 -20.59
C ILE A 45 0.82 19.95 -20.48
N PRO A 46 0.80 18.61 -20.35
CA PRO A 46 -0.43 17.83 -20.36
C PRO A 46 -1.19 17.93 -19.04
N ILE A 47 -2.51 17.74 -19.10
CA ILE A 47 -3.36 17.60 -17.90
C ILE A 47 -3.26 16.14 -17.44
N ALA A 48 -2.73 15.88 -16.24
CA ALA A 48 -2.59 14.53 -15.73
C ALA A 48 -2.60 14.49 -14.19
N TYR A 49 -3.20 13.44 -13.62
CA TYR A 49 -3.10 13.15 -12.18
C TYR A 49 -1.64 12.98 -11.76
N GLY A 50 -1.32 13.39 -10.53
CA GLY A 50 0.04 13.33 -10.02
C GLY A 50 0.93 14.49 -10.47
N ASN A 51 0.41 15.42 -11.27
CA ASN A 51 1.10 16.66 -11.65
C ASN A 51 0.25 17.88 -11.28
N ASP A 52 0.94 18.99 -11.09
CA ASP A 52 0.34 20.30 -10.89
C ASP A 52 -0.33 20.87 -12.14
N ALA A 53 -1.27 21.81 -11.96
CA ALA A 53 -2.17 22.21 -13.04
C ALA A 53 -1.44 22.97 -14.16
N PRO A 54 -1.50 22.51 -15.41
CA PRO A 54 -1.07 23.32 -16.54
C PRO A 54 -2.07 24.47 -16.80
N MET A 55 -1.63 25.47 -17.56
CA MET A 55 -2.48 26.60 -17.97
C MET A 55 -3.78 26.16 -18.64
N SER A 56 -3.76 25.09 -19.44
CA SER A 56 -4.94 24.54 -20.11
C SER A 56 -6.02 24.08 -19.12
N LEU A 57 -5.62 23.54 -17.96
CA LEU A 57 -6.57 23.11 -16.92
C LEU A 57 -7.22 24.31 -16.23
N LEU A 58 -6.42 25.31 -15.83
CA LEU A 58 -6.93 26.55 -15.23
C LEU A 58 -7.92 27.25 -16.18
N VAL A 59 -7.55 27.39 -17.46
CA VAL A 59 -8.41 27.98 -18.49
C VAL A 59 -9.70 27.19 -18.65
N SER A 60 -9.62 25.87 -18.75
CA SER A 60 -10.81 25.00 -18.86
C SER A 60 -11.76 25.16 -17.67
N ALA A 61 -11.22 25.22 -16.44
CA ALA A 61 -12.00 25.46 -15.23
C ALA A 61 -12.70 26.82 -15.27
N LEU A 62 -11.97 27.88 -15.61
CA LEU A 62 -12.49 29.24 -15.68
C LEU A 62 -13.54 29.42 -16.79
N GLU A 63 -13.35 28.79 -17.95
CA GLU A 63 -14.35 28.80 -19.03
C GLU A 63 -15.65 28.13 -18.59
N TYR A 64 -15.56 26.98 -17.91
CA TYR A 64 -16.73 26.28 -17.40
C TYR A 64 -17.42 27.12 -16.30
N ALA A 65 -16.65 27.62 -15.35
CA ALA A 65 -17.15 28.48 -14.27
C ALA A 65 -17.83 29.74 -14.84
N LYS A 66 -17.26 30.38 -15.88
CA LYS A 66 -17.82 31.59 -16.48
C LYS A 66 -19.13 31.32 -17.23
N LYS A 67 -19.28 30.14 -17.82
CA LYS A 67 -20.55 29.71 -18.43
C LYS A 67 -21.62 29.44 -17.36
N LEU A 68 -21.21 28.82 -16.25
CA LEU A 68 -22.09 28.46 -15.14
C LEU A 68 -22.57 29.69 -14.36
N LEU A 69 -21.64 30.53 -13.93
CA LEU A 69 -21.88 31.70 -13.10
C LEU A 69 -21.08 32.89 -13.70
N PRO A 70 -21.63 33.57 -14.72
CA PRO A 70 -20.92 34.64 -15.41
C PRO A 70 -20.55 35.81 -14.49
N ASN A 71 -21.42 36.11 -13.52
CA ASN A 71 -21.32 37.24 -12.61
C ASN A 71 -21.53 36.75 -11.17
N PRO A 72 -20.53 36.09 -10.56
CA PRO A 72 -20.59 35.79 -9.13
C PRO A 72 -20.63 37.08 -8.32
N ASP A 73 -21.30 37.06 -7.17
CA ASP A 73 -21.26 38.18 -6.21
C ASP A 73 -19.88 38.37 -5.61
N PHE A 74 -19.12 37.28 -5.51
CA PHE A 74 -17.81 37.24 -4.92
C PHE A 74 -16.94 36.16 -5.59
N PHE A 75 -15.71 36.49 -5.98
CA PHE A 75 -14.74 35.54 -6.54
C PHE A 75 -13.64 35.38 -5.50
N LEU A 76 -13.42 34.17 -5.01
CA LEU A 76 -12.51 33.87 -3.92
C LEU A 76 -11.38 32.96 -4.42
N TYR A 77 -10.14 33.30 -4.04
CA TYR A 77 -8.97 32.48 -4.28
C TYR A 77 -8.11 32.34 -3.02
N THR A 78 -7.88 31.12 -2.55
CA THR A 78 -7.22 30.85 -1.25
C THR A 78 -5.73 30.50 -1.35
N GLY A 79 -5.03 30.85 -2.43
CA GLY A 79 -3.57 30.80 -2.53
C GLY A 79 -2.99 29.58 -3.25
N ASP A 80 -1.67 29.40 -3.12
CA ASP A 80 -0.85 28.43 -3.86
C ASP A 80 -1.02 28.57 -5.38
N HIS A 81 -0.49 29.67 -5.88
CA HIS A 81 -0.53 30.03 -7.29
C HIS A 81 0.47 29.26 -8.14
N VAL A 82 1.58 28.79 -7.57
CA VAL A 82 2.73 28.26 -8.32
C VAL A 82 2.97 26.77 -8.04
N VAL A 83 3.49 26.07 -9.05
CA VAL A 83 3.91 24.66 -9.00
C VAL A 83 4.82 24.36 -7.81
N HIS A 84 4.77 23.13 -7.31
CA HIS A 84 5.69 22.67 -6.27
C HIS A 84 7.14 22.55 -6.78
N GLY A 85 8.10 22.79 -5.88
CA GLY A 85 9.51 22.43 -6.05
C GLY A 85 10.49 23.60 -5.96
N GLU A 86 11.75 23.35 -6.30
CA GLU A 86 12.77 24.40 -6.27
C GLU A 86 12.67 25.30 -7.52
N LEU A 87 12.29 26.56 -7.29
CA LEU A 87 12.02 27.53 -8.34
C LEU A 87 13.00 28.69 -8.32
N SER A 88 13.31 29.25 -9.49
CA SER A 88 13.95 30.57 -9.54
C SER A 88 12.92 31.66 -9.21
N ASP A 89 13.38 32.77 -8.64
CA ASP A 89 12.56 33.96 -8.41
C ASP A 89 11.81 34.40 -9.68
N GLU A 90 12.48 34.33 -10.84
CA GLU A 90 11.87 34.69 -12.13
C GLU A 90 10.71 33.78 -12.49
N TYR A 91 10.84 32.47 -12.25
CA TYR A 91 9.76 31.51 -12.49
C TYR A 91 8.60 31.77 -11.54
N LEU A 92 8.89 31.93 -10.24
CA LEU A 92 7.89 32.19 -9.21
C LEU A 92 7.04 33.42 -9.57
N VAL A 93 7.70 34.55 -9.85
CA VAL A 93 7.04 35.80 -10.25
C VAL A 93 6.19 35.57 -11.50
N LYS A 94 6.73 34.88 -12.52
CA LYS A 94 6.02 34.69 -13.79
C LYS A 94 4.79 33.79 -13.64
N ALA A 95 4.87 32.75 -12.81
CA ALA A 95 3.76 31.84 -12.56
C ALA A 95 2.63 32.52 -11.77
N VAL A 96 2.96 33.25 -10.68
CA VAL A 96 1.97 34.06 -9.94
C VAL A 96 1.30 35.07 -10.87
N GLU A 97 2.10 35.84 -11.62
CA GLU A 97 1.59 36.84 -12.58
C GLU A 97 0.62 36.20 -13.58
N LYS A 98 1.02 35.08 -14.20
CA LYS A 98 0.17 34.38 -15.18
C LYS A 98 -1.12 33.86 -14.58
N ASN A 99 -1.09 33.33 -13.36
CA ASN A 99 -2.28 32.82 -12.69
C ASN A 99 -3.26 33.96 -12.40
N VAL A 100 -2.79 35.03 -11.75
CA VAL A 100 -3.59 36.22 -11.42
C VAL A 100 -4.15 36.89 -12.68
N GLU A 101 -3.32 37.13 -13.69
CA GLU A 101 -3.77 37.74 -14.95
C GLU A 101 -4.80 36.88 -15.69
N THR A 102 -4.67 35.55 -15.62
CA THR A 102 -5.63 34.64 -16.26
C THR A 102 -6.97 34.69 -15.54
N MET A 103 -7.01 34.62 -14.21
CA MET A 103 -8.26 34.78 -13.45
C MET A 103 -8.89 36.15 -13.68
N ALA A 104 -8.09 37.22 -13.67
CA ALA A 104 -8.53 38.58 -13.96
C ALA A 104 -9.14 38.72 -15.36
N ARG A 105 -8.62 38.04 -16.38
CA ARG A 105 -9.19 38.06 -17.73
C ARG A 105 -10.65 37.57 -17.76
N TYR A 106 -11.02 36.64 -16.88
CA TYR A 106 -12.37 36.07 -16.86
C TYR A 106 -13.36 36.89 -16.01
N TYR A 107 -12.90 37.52 -14.94
CA TYR A 107 -13.79 38.15 -13.95
C TYR A 107 -13.51 39.62 -13.63
N SER A 108 -12.38 40.19 -14.04
CA SER A 108 -12.10 41.64 -13.98
C SER A 108 -12.47 42.32 -15.30
N THR A 109 -13.74 42.68 -15.49
CA THR A 109 -14.13 43.52 -16.64
C THR A 109 -14.11 45.00 -16.28
N LEU A 110 -13.74 45.88 -17.22
CA LEU A 110 -13.67 47.34 -17.03
C LEU A 110 -15.00 47.99 -16.59
N ASP A 111 -16.13 47.28 -16.74
CA ASP A 111 -17.49 47.72 -16.38
C ASP A 111 -18.02 47.07 -15.08
N SER A 112 -17.25 46.21 -14.41
CA SER A 112 -17.66 45.56 -13.16
C SER A 112 -16.92 46.15 -11.95
N ASP A 113 -17.65 46.55 -10.90
CA ASP A 113 -17.11 46.94 -9.58
C ASP A 113 -16.41 45.78 -8.83
N MET A 114 -16.21 44.64 -9.50
CA MET A 114 -15.61 43.44 -8.92
C MET A 114 -14.08 43.56 -8.88
N MET A 115 -13.57 44.07 -7.77
CA MET A 115 -12.13 44.09 -7.47
C MET A 115 -11.66 42.67 -7.12
N LEU A 116 -10.60 42.18 -7.79
CA LEU A 116 -9.99 40.87 -7.51
C LEU A 116 -8.88 40.95 -6.44
N ASP A 117 -8.88 41.99 -5.60
CA ASP A 117 -7.94 42.15 -4.49
C ASP A 117 -7.89 40.89 -3.61
N ILE A 118 -9.05 40.26 -3.40
CA ILE A 118 -9.24 39.03 -2.64
C ILE A 118 -8.48 37.80 -3.20
N THR A 119 -7.93 37.88 -4.41
CA THR A 119 -7.05 36.82 -4.93
C THR A 119 -5.63 36.87 -4.37
N ALA A 120 -5.31 37.89 -3.57
CA ALA A 120 -4.02 38.04 -2.91
C ALA A 120 -4.00 37.29 -1.57
N VAL A 121 -3.98 35.96 -1.64
CA VAL A 121 -3.75 35.06 -0.51
C VAL A 121 -2.50 34.25 -0.84
N ILE A 122 -1.51 34.28 0.05
CA ILE A 122 -0.21 33.64 -0.18
C ILE A 122 -0.24 32.24 0.42
N GLY A 123 0.09 31.23 -0.39
CA GLY A 123 0.33 29.88 0.08
C GLY A 123 1.80 29.56 0.29
N ASN A 124 2.10 28.34 0.72
CA ASN A 124 3.49 27.92 0.97
C ASN A 124 4.32 27.77 -0.30
N ALA A 125 3.70 27.40 -1.43
CA ALA A 125 4.36 27.26 -2.73
C ALA A 125 4.58 28.61 -3.43
N ASP A 126 4.01 29.69 -2.89
CA ASP A 126 4.19 31.05 -3.40
C ASP A 126 5.47 31.73 -2.86
N THR A 127 6.40 30.93 -2.34
CA THR A 127 7.72 31.36 -1.87
C THR A 127 8.82 30.50 -2.48
N SER A 128 10.04 31.03 -2.57
CA SER A 128 11.20 30.24 -3.01
C SER A 128 12.37 30.38 -2.02
N PRO A 129 12.86 29.28 -1.43
CA PRO A 129 12.28 27.92 -1.46
C PRO A 129 10.88 27.86 -0.82
N ASP A 130 10.14 26.77 -1.05
CA ASP A 130 8.85 26.53 -0.40
C ASP A 130 8.92 26.76 1.13
N TYR A 131 7.83 27.25 1.71
CA TYR A 131 7.74 27.59 3.14
C TYR A 131 8.73 28.65 3.65
N THR A 132 9.39 29.40 2.78
CA THR A 132 10.44 30.33 3.19
C THR A 132 9.99 31.79 3.13
N MET A 133 9.79 32.40 4.30
CA MET A 133 9.47 33.82 4.42
C MET A 133 10.13 34.42 5.66
N LYS A 134 10.67 35.64 5.55
CA LYS A 134 11.17 36.35 6.74
C LYS A 134 10.01 36.99 7.48
N VAL A 135 10.03 36.98 8.81
CA VAL A 135 9.13 37.80 9.61
C VAL A 135 9.73 39.20 9.74
N THR A 136 9.08 40.18 9.12
CA THR A 136 9.46 41.60 9.08
C THR A 136 8.53 42.44 9.96
N SER A 137 8.89 43.69 10.26
CA SER A 137 7.99 44.64 10.94
C SER A 137 7.00 45.22 9.92
N PRO A 138 5.69 44.91 10.04
CA PRO A 138 4.70 45.33 9.04
C PRO A 138 4.46 46.86 9.04
N GLN A 139 4.89 47.60 10.06
CA GLN A 139 4.76 49.06 10.11
C GLN A 139 5.91 49.82 9.45
N THR A 140 7.06 49.17 9.23
CA THR A 140 8.30 49.89 8.91
C THR A 140 9.04 49.38 7.68
N GLU A 141 8.79 48.15 7.22
CA GLU A 141 9.53 47.54 6.12
C GLU A 141 8.66 46.63 5.27
N ASP A 142 8.90 46.63 3.96
CA ASP A 142 8.30 45.67 3.03
C ASP A 142 8.88 44.28 3.30
N ASN A 143 8.02 43.26 3.23
CA ASN A 143 8.46 41.89 3.28
C ASN A 143 9.06 41.47 1.92
N PRO A 144 10.31 41.02 1.85
CA PRO A 144 10.98 40.76 0.58
C PRO A 144 10.35 39.62 -0.22
N ALA A 145 9.81 38.58 0.45
CA ALA A 145 9.17 37.46 -0.25
C ALA A 145 7.83 37.89 -0.86
N ILE A 146 7.06 38.73 -0.15
CA ILE A 146 5.79 39.25 -0.64
C ILE A 146 6.01 40.27 -1.76
N ALA A 147 6.94 41.20 -1.55
CA ALA A 147 7.27 42.24 -2.53
C ALA A 147 7.80 41.66 -3.85
N LEU A 148 8.38 40.45 -3.83
CA LEU A 148 8.81 39.74 -5.03
C LEU A 148 7.63 39.44 -5.96
N ILE A 149 6.53 38.93 -5.42
CA ILE A 149 5.38 38.43 -6.22
C ILE A 149 4.21 39.42 -6.30
N SER A 150 4.13 40.39 -5.38
CA SER A 150 2.98 41.30 -5.26
C SER A 150 2.67 42.11 -6.52
N SER A 151 3.65 42.30 -7.38
CA SER A 151 3.48 43.01 -8.65
C SER A 151 2.40 42.39 -9.55
N ALA A 152 2.09 41.09 -9.38
CA ALA A 152 1.00 40.41 -10.07
C ALA A 152 -0.38 41.07 -9.85
N TRP A 153 -0.61 41.67 -8.67
CA TRP A 153 -1.87 42.31 -8.32
C TRP A 153 -1.91 43.82 -8.61
N LYS A 154 -0.86 44.39 -9.20
CA LYS A 154 -0.77 45.84 -9.46
C LYS A 154 -1.91 46.40 -10.31
N LYS A 155 -2.51 45.56 -11.16
CA LYS A 155 -3.63 45.94 -12.04
C LYS A 155 -5.00 45.67 -11.42
N THR A 156 -5.06 44.77 -10.45
CA THR A 156 -6.32 44.29 -9.86
C THR A 156 -6.58 44.88 -8.48
N MET A 157 -5.56 45.39 -7.78
CA MET A 157 -5.61 45.92 -6.42
C MET A 157 -5.32 47.42 -6.34
N SER A 158 -5.98 48.10 -5.39
CA SER A 158 -5.69 49.51 -5.10
C SER A 158 -4.25 49.72 -4.63
N LYS A 159 -3.69 50.91 -4.88
CA LYS A 159 -2.30 51.22 -4.50
C LYS A 159 -2.06 51.10 -2.99
N SER A 160 -3.01 51.56 -2.16
CA SER A 160 -2.89 51.49 -0.70
C SER A 160 -2.98 50.06 -0.17
N ASN A 161 -3.85 49.23 -0.75
CA ASN A 161 -3.94 47.81 -0.38
C ASN A 161 -2.68 47.07 -0.79
N LEU A 162 -2.12 47.36 -1.98
CA LEU A 162 -0.89 46.73 -2.45
C LEU A 162 0.32 47.12 -1.59
N GLU A 163 0.41 48.39 -1.18
CA GLU A 163 1.44 48.85 -0.23
C GLU A 163 1.32 48.11 1.10
N TRP A 164 0.12 48.05 1.69
CA TRP A 164 -0.10 47.30 2.93
C TRP A 164 0.20 45.80 2.78
N PHE A 165 -0.22 45.19 1.67
CA PHE A 165 0.05 43.79 1.37
C PHE A 165 1.54 43.50 1.35
N ASN A 166 2.36 44.35 0.72
CA ASN A 166 3.81 44.18 0.68
C ASN A 166 4.44 44.08 2.07
N HIS A 167 3.91 44.78 3.06
CA HIS A 167 4.43 44.76 4.41
C HIS A 167 4.15 43.44 5.14
N CYS A 168 2.99 42.83 4.90
CA CYS A 168 2.44 41.86 5.85
C CYS A 168 1.69 40.65 5.23
N GLY A 169 1.19 40.77 4.02
CA GLY A 169 0.50 39.69 3.29
C GLY A 169 -0.95 39.42 3.74
N TYR A 170 -1.52 40.26 4.60
CA TYR A 170 -2.90 40.17 5.06
C TYR A 170 -3.66 41.47 4.85
N LEU A 171 -4.96 41.39 4.58
CA LEU A 171 -5.77 42.54 4.16
C LEU A 171 -7.22 42.43 4.68
N ALA A 172 -7.90 43.58 4.70
CA ALA A 172 -9.32 43.68 4.96
C ALA A 172 -10.02 44.34 3.77
N TYR A 173 -11.05 43.69 3.24
CA TYR A 173 -11.78 44.15 2.06
C TYR A 173 -13.27 44.30 2.37
N ALA A 174 -13.83 45.48 2.19
CA ALA A 174 -15.27 45.63 2.23
C ALA A 174 -15.86 44.98 0.97
N LEU A 175 -16.62 43.90 1.13
CA LEU A 175 -17.37 43.28 0.03
C LEU A 175 -18.59 44.14 -0.32
N ASP A 176 -19.25 44.65 0.72
CA ASP A 176 -20.30 45.66 0.63
C ASP A 176 -20.34 46.50 1.93
N ASP A 177 -21.41 47.26 2.14
CA ASP A 177 -21.57 48.13 3.30
C ASP A 177 -21.56 47.35 4.63
N ASN A 178 -21.97 46.08 4.64
CA ASN A 178 -22.21 45.28 5.84
C ASN A 178 -21.20 44.15 6.05
N LEU A 179 -20.61 43.59 4.98
CA LEU A 179 -19.69 42.46 5.05
C LEU A 179 -18.26 42.86 4.67
N THR A 180 -17.30 42.55 5.55
CA THR A 180 -15.86 42.66 5.30
C THR A 180 -15.24 41.27 5.17
N VAL A 181 -14.26 41.09 4.29
CA VAL A 181 -13.48 39.85 4.19
C VAL A 181 -12.05 40.12 4.68
N LEU A 182 -11.59 39.30 5.61
CA LEU A 182 -10.24 39.37 6.18
C LEU A 182 -9.39 38.24 5.60
N THR A 183 -8.38 38.57 4.80
CA THR A 183 -7.41 37.59 4.30
C THR A 183 -6.20 37.54 5.22
N LEU A 184 -5.75 36.34 5.58
CA LEU A 184 -4.63 36.10 6.48
C LEU A 184 -3.40 35.61 5.71
N ASN A 185 -2.22 36.05 6.14
CA ASN A 185 -0.96 35.41 5.83
C ASN A 185 -0.75 34.25 6.81
N THR A 186 -1.04 33.04 6.34
CA THR A 186 -1.02 31.83 7.18
C THR A 186 0.34 31.12 7.18
N LEU A 187 1.23 31.50 6.26
CA LEU A 187 2.52 30.85 6.07
C LEU A 187 3.42 30.88 7.33
N PRO A 188 3.56 32.02 8.04
CA PRO A 188 4.39 32.10 9.24
C PRO A 188 3.96 31.20 10.40
N TYR A 189 2.75 30.64 10.37
CA TYR A 189 2.25 29.81 11.45
C TYR A 189 2.58 28.33 11.29
N SER A 190 2.97 27.91 10.09
CA SER A 190 3.30 26.52 9.80
C SER A 190 4.52 26.03 10.58
N PRO A 191 4.52 24.80 11.10
CA PRO A 191 5.73 24.17 11.66
C PRO A 191 6.87 24.03 10.66
N SER A 192 6.56 24.00 9.36
CA SER A 192 7.53 23.88 8.26
C SER A 192 8.13 25.22 7.84
N HIS A 193 7.63 26.35 8.37
CA HIS A 193 8.09 27.69 8.00
C HIS A 193 9.58 27.89 8.29
N LEU A 194 10.30 28.46 7.32
CA LEU A 194 11.71 28.80 7.44
C LEU A 194 11.95 30.32 7.30
N PRO A 195 12.69 30.95 8.23
CA PRO A 195 13.21 30.40 9.50
C PRO A 195 12.08 30.03 10.48
N TYR A 196 12.30 29.05 11.36
CA TYR A 196 11.29 28.63 12.34
C TYR A 196 10.76 29.80 13.19
N THR A 197 9.44 29.90 13.27
CA THR A 197 8.73 30.99 13.95
C THR A 197 8.19 30.61 15.32
N SER A 198 8.31 29.36 15.78
CA SER A 198 7.67 28.87 17.02
C SER A 198 7.94 29.69 18.30
N ASN A 199 9.02 30.50 18.32
CA ASN A 199 9.36 31.41 19.42
C ASN A 199 8.89 32.86 19.21
N VAL A 200 8.24 33.17 18.10
CA VAL A 200 7.67 34.48 17.76
C VAL A 200 6.18 34.43 18.13
N PRO A 201 5.70 35.16 19.14
CA PRO A 201 4.31 35.01 19.58
C PRO A 201 3.26 35.47 18.55
N ASP A 202 3.60 36.50 17.77
CA ASP A 202 2.70 37.09 16.77
C ASP A 202 3.51 37.48 15.51
N PRO A 203 3.84 36.50 14.64
CA PRO A 203 4.49 36.78 13.37
C PRO A 203 3.74 37.84 12.56
N LEU A 204 4.46 38.86 12.09
CA LEU A 204 3.93 39.99 11.34
C LEU A 204 2.82 40.77 12.06
N GLU A 205 2.75 40.71 13.40
CA GLU A 205 1.75 41.38 14.24
C GLU A 205 0.28 41.10 13.83
N GLN A 206 0.06 39.98 13.14
CA GLN A 206 -1.23 39.67 12.50
C GLN A 206 -2.32 39.34 13.52
N PHE A 207 -2.04 38.68 14.64
CA PHE A 207 -3.05 38.41 15.67
C PHE A 207 -3.48 39.69 16.38
N THR A 208 -2.55 40.59 16.63
CA THR A 208 -2.83 41.93 17.16
C THR A 208 -3.74 42.69 16.20
N TRP A 209 -3.41 42.71 14.91
CA TRP A 209 -4.23 43.31 13.87
C TRP A 209 -5.61 42.66 13.74
N LEU A 210 -5.68 41.33 13.73
CA LEU A 210 -6.92 40.57 13.55
C LEU A 210 -7.89 40.87 14.70
N ASN A 211 -7.42 40.83 15.94
CA ASN A 211 -8.24 41.11 17.10
C ASN A 211 -8.76 42.57 17.09
N ALA A 212 -7.90 43.54 16.76
CA ALA A 212 -8.31 44.94 16.64
C ALA A 212 -9.35 45.14 15.52
N THR A 213 -9.12 44.54 14.35
CA THR A 213 -10.02 44.64 13.20
C THR A 213 -11.38 44.02 13.49
N LEU A 214 -11.42 42.84 14.12
CA LEU A 214 -12.67 42.20 14.53
C LEU A 214 -13.43 43.04 15.57
N PHE A 215 -12.71 43.65 16.52
CA PHE A 215 -13.31 44.58 17.48
C PHE A 215 -13.94 45.80 16.80
N GLU A 216 -13.24 46.38 15.81
CA GLU A 216 -13.74 47.52 15.03
C GLU A 216 -14.97 47.16 14.21
N LEU A 217 -14.96 46.02 13.51
CA LEU A 217 -16.12 45.53 12.75
C LEU A 217 -17.33 45.28 13.67
N LYS A 218 -17.11 44.65 14.82
CA LYS A 218 -18.15 44.43 15.83
C LYS A 218 -18.73 45.75 16.35
N SER A 219 -17.87 46.71 16.66
CA SER A 219 -18.27 48.05 17.13
C SER A 219 -19.05 48.83 16.06
N ALA A 220 -18.74 48.58 14.78
CA ALA A 220 -19.43 49.15 13.64
C ALA A 220 -20.71 48.39 13.22
N GLY A 221 -21.03 47.26 13.88
CA GLY A 221 -22.16 46.41 13.51
C GLY A 221 -21.98 45.70 12.16
N LYS A 222 -20.73 45.52 11.71
CA LYS A 222 -20.39 44.83 10.46
C LYS A 222 -20.10 43.35 10.70
N LEU A 223 -20.36 42.55 9.67
CA LEU A 223 -20.11 41.12 9.63
C LEU A 223 -18.79 40.82 8.90
N THR A 224 -18.26 39.62 9.08
CA THR A 224 -17.00 39.24 8.44
C THR A 224 -16.89 37.79 7.98
N TYR A 225 -16.15 37.59 6.88
CA TYR A 225 -15.55 36.31 6.53
C TYR A 225 -14.04 36.35 6.80
N ILE A 226 -13.46 35.20 7.17
CA ILE A 226 -12.01 35.04 7.31
C ILE A 226 -11.51 34.07 6.24
N VAL A 227 -10.39 34.38 5.61
CA VAL A 227 -9.82 33.62 4.49
C VAL A 227 -8.33 33.44 4.73
N GLY A 228 -7.81 32.23 4.53
CA GLY A 228 -6.37 31.95 4.57
C GLY A 228 -6.00 30.82 3.62
N HIS A 229 -4.72 30.46 3.57
CA HIS A 229 -4.28 29.31 2.78
C HIS A 229 -4.13 28.06 3.68
N ILE A 230 -3.10 28.04 4.52
CA ILE A 230 -2.80 26.93 5.45
C ILE A 230 -3.81 26.98 6.61
N PRO A 231 -4.63 25.94 6.83
CA PRO A 231 -5.63 25.93 7.88
C PRO A 231 -5.03 25.71 9.29
N PRO A 232 -5.59 26.29 10.36
CA PRO A 232 -5.14 26.11 11.74
C PRO A 232 -5.65 24.78 12.34
N ILE A 233 -5.24 23.64 11.76
CA ILE A 233 -5.82 22.32 12.05
C ILE A 233 -4.75 21.25 12.29
N ILE A 234 -5.20 20.08 12.73
CA ILE A 234 -4.46 18.83 12.56
C ILE A 234 -4.91 18.20 11.23
N ASP A 235 -3.94 17.76 10.43
CA ASP A 235 -4.16 17.22 9.10
C ASP A 235 -4.85 15.86 9.12
N SER A 236 -5.84 15.68 8.23
CA SER A 236 -6.65 14.47 8.15
C SER A 236 -5.87 13.25 7.63
N TYR A 237 -4.78 13.45 6.89
CA TYR A 237 -3.99 12.38 6.28
C TYR A 237 -2.74 12.00 7.08
N SER A 238 -1.94 12.99 7.47
CA SER A 238 -0.66 12.80 8.17
C SER A 238 -0.80 12.80 9.68
N GLY A 239 -1.91 13.31 10.24
CA GLY A 239 -2.05 13.57 11.67
C GLY A 239 -1.13 14.67 12.20
N SER A 240 -0.41 15.36 11.32
CA SER A 240 0.54 16.41 11.68
C SER A 240 -0.15 17.77 11.83
N PRO A 241 0.35 18.67 12.71
CA PRO A 241 -0.19 20.01 12.84
C PRO A 241 0.15 20.88 11.62
N MET A 242 -0.84 21.58 11.08
CA MET A 242 -0.65 22.53 9.98
C MET A 242 -0.19 23.91 10.47
N TRP A 243 -0.54 24.28 11.69
CA TRP A 243 0.00 25.42 12.44
C TRP A 243 0.63 24.93 13.74
N ASN A 244 1.62 25.64 14.27
CA ASN A 244 2.11 25.37 15.62
C ASN A 244 0.97 25.48 16.64
N GLU A 245 0.95 24.59 17.65
CA GLU A 245 -0.12 24.51 18.67
C GLU A 245 -0.48 25.86 19.27
N THR A 246 0.53 26.64 19.71
CA THR A 246 0.34 27.96 20.33
C THR A 246 -0.45 28.91 19.43
N TYR A 247 -0.23 28.85 18.12
CA TYR A 247 -0.95 29.68 17.16
C TYR A 247 -2.38 29.21 16.95
N ILE A 248 -2.63 27.89 16.88
CA ILE A 248 -4.00 27.35 16.81
C ILE A 248 -4.81 27.81 18.03
N LYS A 249 -4.23 27.69 19.23
CA LYS A 249 -4.87 28.12 20.48
C LYS A 249 -5.13 29.63 20.50
N THR A 250 -4.15 30.43 20.12
CA THR A 250 -4.28 31.90 20.08
C THR A 250 -5.34 32.34 19.07
N TYR A 251 -5.36 31.74 17.88
CA TYR A 251 -6.35 32.03 16.86
C TYR A 251 -7.76 31.67 17.31
N LYS A 252 -7.97 30.46 17.85
CA LYS A 252 -9.24 30.03 18.44
C LYS A 252 -9.72 30.98 19.53
N TRP A 253 -8.82 31.43 20.41
CA TRP A 253 -9.14 32.41 21.44
C TRP A 253 -9.67 33.70 20.83
N ILE A 254 -8.98 34.27 19.84
CA ILE A 254 -9.41 35.50 19.18
C ILE A 254 -10.80 35.31 18.56
N VAL A 255 -10.97 34.31 17.69
CA VAL A 255 -12.25 34.14 16.96
C VAL A 255 -13.42 33.80 17.88
N SER A 256 -13.18 33.19 19.04
CA SER A 256 -14.22 32.90 20.03
C SER A 256 -14.87 34.16 20.63
N GLN A 257 -14.21 35.32 20.58
CA GLN A 257 -14.75 36.57 21.11
C GLN A 257 -15.69 37.29 20.12
N TYR A 258 -15.77 36.79 18.88
CA TYR A 258 -16.42 37.45 17.74
C TYR A 258 -17.33 36.51 16.94
N THR A 259 -17.84 35.43 17.57
CA THR A 259 -18.73 34.44 16.94
C THR A 259 -20.04 35.03 16.41
N ASP A 260 -20.47 36.18 16.94
CA ASP A 260 -21.65 36.92 16.51
C ASP A 260 -21.47 37.60 15.14
N ILE A 261 -20.25 38.00 14.80
CA ILE A 261 -19.94 38.75 13.57
C ILE A 261 -19.19 37.93 12.52
N ILE A 262 -18.45 36.90 12.90
CA ILE A 262 -17.81 35.98 11.95
C ILE A 262 -18.91 35.10 11.35
N LYS A 263 -18.98 35.04 10.02
CA LYS A 263 -20.03 34.30 9.30
C LYS A 263 -19.51 33.11 8.50
N ALA A 264 -18.23 33.10 8.13
CA ALA A 264 -17.55 31.98 7.48
C ALA A 264 -16.03 32.07 7.62
N GLN A 265 -15.36 30.92 7.52
CA GLN A 265 -13.91 30.82 7.49
C GLN A 265 -13.48 29.86 6.38
N PHE A 266 -12.65 30.31 5.43
CA PHE A 266 -12.26 29.58 4.22
C PHE A 266 -10.75 29.38 4.13
N PHE A 267 -10.32 28.15 3.83
CA PHE A 267 -8.92 27.75 3.69
C PHE A 267 -8.68 26.84 2.48
N GLY A 268 -7.43 26.64 2.07
CA GLY A 268 -7.02 25.73 1.00
C GLY A 268 -6.06 24.66 1.50
N HIS A 269 -4.94 24.46 0.78
CA HIS A 269 -3.71 23.78 1.19
C HIS A 269 -3.75 22.25 1.24
N ILE A 270 -4.84 21.65 1.73
CA ILE A 270 -4.90 20.18 1.93
C ILE A 270 -5.38 19.41 0.69
N HIS A 271 -5.72 20.12 -0.40
CA HIS A 271 -6.27 19.54 -1.64
C HIS A 271 -7.43 18.57 -1.39
N SER A 272 -8.29 18.94 -0.45
CA SER A 272 -9.35 18.10 0.08
C SER A 272 -10.52 18.97 0.57
N ILE A 273 -11.74 18.65 0.11
CA ILE A 273 -12.97 19.34 0.46
C ILE A 273 -13.41 18.85 1.84
N GLU A 274 -13.18 19.67 2.85
CA GLU A 274 -13.39 19.28 4.23
C GLU A 274 -13.93 20.42 5.08
N PHE A 275 -14.41 20.12 6.28
CA PHE A 275 -14.69 21.11 7.31
C PHE A 275 -14.13 20.69 8.68
N ARG A 276 -13.96 21.66 9.59
CA ARG A 276 -13.68 21.42 11.02
C ARG A 276 -14.72 22.07 11.90
N LEU A 277 -15.30 21.28 12.79
CA LEU A 277 -16.25 21.70 13.81
C LEU A 277 -15.56 21.96 15.14
N PRO A 278 -15.94 23.00 15.88
CA PRO A 278 -15.54 23.11 17.27
C PRO A 278 -16.14 22.00 18.13
N LEU A 279 -15.46 21.69 19.24
CA LEU A 279 -15.94 20.71 20.20
C LEU A 279 -16.93 21.37 21.18
N THR A 280 -18.15 20.83 21.25
CA THR A 280 -19.12 21.30 22.25
C THR A 280 -18.71 20.81 23.64
N SER A 281 -19.05 21.53 24.71
CA SER A 281 -18.73 21.10 26.08
C SER A 281 -19.27 19.69 26.39
N SER A 282 -20.43 19.33 25.83
CA SER A 282 -21.00 17.98 25.95
C SER A 282 -20.20 16.91 25.22
N LEU A 283 -19.63 17.24 24.07
CA LEU A 283 -18.80 16.33 23.29
C LEU A 283 -17.41 16.18 23.92
N SER A 284 -16.83 17.28 24.41
CA SER A 284 -15.59 17.26 25.19
C SER A 284 -15.73 16.40 26.44
N ALA A 285 -16.86 16.49 27.17
CA ALA A 285 -17.15 15.64 28.33
C ALA A 285 -17.26 14.15 27.96
N GLN A 286 -17.88 13.84 26.81
CA GLN A 286 -17.96 12.46 26.31
C GLN A 286 -16.56 11.93 25.99
N PHE A 287 -15.74 12.68 25.27
CA PHE A 287 -14.35 12.28 24.99
C PHE A 287 -13.51 12.10 26.26
N GLN A 288 -13.66 12.98 27.26
CA GLN A 288 -13.00 12.87 28.57
C GLN A 288 -13.41 11.61 29.34
N GLN A 289 -14.67 11.18 29.26
CA GLN A 289 -15.13 9.92 29.87
C GLN A 289 -14.42 8.69 29.31
N TYR A 290 -13.91 8.78 28.07
CA TYR A 290 -13.14 7.73 27.39
C TYR A 290 -11.63 8.00 27.40
N GLY A 291 -11.14 8.83 28.32
CA GLY A 291 -9.70 9.06 28.55
C GLY A 291 -9.02 10.01 27.56
N VAL A 292 -9.78 10.70 26.71
CA VAL A 292 -9.24 11.74 25.82
C VAL A 292 -9.12 13.04 26.63
N THR A 293 -7.90 13.54 26.79
CA THR A 293 -7.69 14.83 27.46
C THR A 293 -8.01 15.94 26.47
N VAL A 294 -9.22 16.51 26.53
CA VAL A 294 -9.54 17.68 25.71
C VAL A 294 -9.00 18.91 26.42
N ASN A 295 -7.80 19.37 26.03
CA ASN A 295 -7.15 20.54 26.60
C ASN A 295 -7.55 21.81 25.83
N ASP A 296 -8.86 22.08 25.80
CA ASP A 296 -9.37 23.37 25.34
C ASP A 296 -9.18 24.36 26.49
N ASP A 297 -8.21 25.27 26.36
CA ASP A 297 -7.91 26.32 27.35
C ASP A 297 -9.07 27.33 27.56
N TYR A 298 -10.27 27.08 26.99
CA TYR A 298 -11.41 27.99 26.97
C TYR A 298 -12.76 27.25 27.16
N ALA A 299 -13.69 27.87 27.90
CA ALA A 299 -14.81 27.18 28.57
C ALA A 299 -15.94 26.63 27.66
N ASP A 300 -16.13 27.18 26.46
CA ASP A 300 -17.12 26.69 25.49
C ASP A 300 -16.71 27.09 24.07
N SER A 301 -16.40 26.09 23.23
CA SER A 301 -16.07 26.32 21.82
C SER A 301 -17.26 26.09 20.87
N SER A 302 -18.42 25.65 21.40
CA SER A 302 -19.60 25.25 20.62
C SER A 302 -20.19 26.35 19.72
N GLU A 303 -19.90 27.61 20.02
CA GLU A 303 -20.36 28.77 19.25
C GLU A 303 -19.39 29.20 18.14
N LEU A 304 -18.22 28.56 18.01
CA LEU A 304 -17.28 28.86 16.93
C LEU A 304 -17.87 28.52 15.56
N VAL A 305 -17.55 29.37 14.58
CA VAL A 305 -17.90 29.15 13.18
C VAL A 305 -16.99 28.05 12.60
N PRO A 306 -17.50 27.07 11.85
CA PRO A 306 -16.68 26.02 11.27
C PRO A 306 -15.61 26.56 10.31
N LEU A 307 -14.51 25.81 10.18
CA LEU A 307 -13.53 26.02 9.11
C LEU A 307 -13.96 25.22 7.89
N PHE A 308 -13.86 25.80 6.70
CA PHE A 308 -14.11 25.11 5.43
C PHE A 308 -12.85 25.11 4.56
N MET A 309 -12.42 23.93 4.12
CA MET A 309 -11.28 23.76 3.22
C MET A 309 -11.77 23.51 1.79
N ALA A 310 -11.13 24.20 0.85
CA ALA A 310 -11.51 24.26 -0.54
C ALA A 310 -11.01 23.07 -1.37
N ALA A 311 -11.68 22.82 -2.48
CA ALA A 311 -11.17 21.95 -3.53
C ALA A 311 -9.94 22.56 -4.22
N ALA A 312 -9.04 21.69 -4.69
CA ALA A 312 -7.91 22.09 -5.52
C ALA A 312 -8.21 21.97 -7.01
N ILE A 313 -7.76 22.95 -7.80
CA ILE A 313 -7.68 22.81 -9.26
C ILE A 313 -6.56 21.83 -9.63
N SER A 314 -5.44 21.83 -8.89
CA SER A 314 -4.33 20.89 -9.09
C SER A 314 -4.75 19.46 -8.74
N PRO A 315 -4.57 18.48 -9.67
CA PRO A 315 -4.79 17.06 -9.41
C PRO A 315 -3.53 16.33 -8.88
N MET A 316 -2.55 17.08 -8.36
CA MET A 316 -1.25 16.52 -7.96
C MET A 316 -1.38 15.40 -6.91
N PHE A 317 -2.36 15.49 -6.00
CA PHE A 317 -2.60 14.44 -5.00
C PHE A 317 -3.68 13.44 -5.42
N LEU A 318 -3.86 13.23 -6.73
CA LEU A 318 -4.83 12.28 -7.30
C LEU A 318 -6.31 12.62 -6.99
N ASN A 319 -6.60 13.80 -6.47
CA ASN A 319 -7.95 14.37 -6.44
C ASN A 319 -8.41 14.75 -7.85
N ASN A 320 -9.71 14.80 -8.09
CA ASN A 320 -10.21 15.44 -9.30
C ASN A 320 -9.98 16.94 -9.22
N PRO A 321 -9.63 17.60 -10.35
CA PRO A 321 -9.70 19.05 -10.46
C PRO A 321 -11.11 19.53 -10.12
N ALA A 322 -11.23 20.44 -9.17
CA ALA A 322 -12.53 20.94 -8.74
C ALA A 322 -12.48 22.39 -8.24
N PHE A 323 -13.62 23.07 -8.34
CA PHE A 323 -13.88 24.38 -7.75
C PHE A 323 -15.26 24.37 -7.07
N MET A 324 -15.54 25.39 -6.26
CA MET A 324 -16.76 25.42 -5.42
C MET A 324 -17.61 26.65 -5.71
N VAL A 325 -18.92 26.51 -5.62
CA VAL A 325 -19.89 27.61 -5.64
C VAL A 325 -20.69 27.60 -4.35
N TRP A 326 -20.51 28.62 -3.52
CA TRP A 326 -21.18 28.78 -2.24
C TRP A 326 -22.42 29.66 -2.41
N GLY A 327 -23.55 29.23 -1.84
CA GLY A 327 -24.74 30.05 -1.69
C GLY A 327 -24.78 30.68 -0.30
N PHE A 328 -25.04 31.97 -0.21
CA PHE A 328 -25.22 32.67 1.05
C PHE A 328 -26.45 33.57 1.03
N ASP A 329 -27.00 33.83 2.21
CA ASP A 329 -28.16 34.70 2.39
C ASP A 329 -27.75 36.17 2.18
N ASP A 330 -28.50 36.89 1.34
CA ASP A 330 -28.20 38.28 0.99
C ASP A 330 -28.33 39.27 2.15
N THR A 331 -28.97 38.86 3.26
CA THR A 331 -29.28 39.72 4.40
C THR A 331 -28.47 39.33 5.63
N THR A 332 -28.40 38.03 5.95
CA THR A 332 -27.69 37.53 7.14
C THR A 332 -26.23 37.18 6.86
N TYR A 333 -25.86 37.01 5.59
CA TYR A 333 -24.56 36.56 5.13
C TYR A 333 -24.16 35.16 5.64
N GLU A 334 -25.13 34.39 6.14
CA GLU A 334 -24.91 33.00 6.54
C GLU A 334 -24.75 32.11 5.31
N LEU A 335 -23.85 31.14 5.39
CA LEU A 335 -23.68 30.13 4.35
C LEU A 335 -24.86 29.17 4.34
N LEU A 336 -25.55 29.13 3.21
CA LEU A 336 -26.71 28.28 2.99
C LEU A 336 -26.32 26.93 2.44
N ASP A 337 -25.42 26.88 1.46
CA ASP A 337 -25.04 25.63 0.81
C ASP A 337 -23.76 25.78 -0.01
N VAL A 338 -23.19 24.65 -0.46
CA VAL A 338 -22.09 24.64 -1.42
C VAL A 338 -22.25 23.51 -2.42
N THR A 339 -22.05 23.86 -3.69
CA THR A 339 -21.98 22.89 -4.79
C THR A 339 -20.55 22.80 -5.29
N VAL A 340 -20.04 21.56 -5.37
CA VAL A 340 -18.70 21.27 -5.89
C VAL A 340 -18.81 20.89 -7.36
N TYR A 341 -18.04 21.56 -8.20
CA TYR A 341 -17.93 21.27 -9.63
C TYR A 341 -16.54 20.73 -9.94
N GLY A 342 -16.49 19.64 -10.68
CA GLY A 342 -15.23 18.97 -11.01
C GLY A 342 -15.47 17.83 -11.98
N GLY A 343 -14.42 17.06 -12.25
CA GLY A 343 -14.53 15.91 -13.12
C GLY A 343 -13.26 15.08 -13.18
N ASN A 344 -13.40 13.85 -13.66
CA ASN A 344 -12.25 13.00 -13.91
C ASN A 344 -11.47 13.52 -15.12
N ILE A 345 -10.14 13.36 -15.08
CA ILE A 345 -9.28 13.61 -16.24
C ILE A 345 -9.42 12.41 -17.19
N SER A 346 -9.93 12.69 -18.39
CA SER A 346 -10.12 11.69 -19.45
C SER A 346 -8.79 11.27 -20.09
N SER A 347 -8.80 10.18 -20.87
CA SER A 347 -7.64 9.72 -21.63
C SER A 347 -7.14 10.73 -22.68
N THR A 348 -7.97 11.71 -23.05
CA THR A 348 -7.59 12.82 -23.96
C THR A 348 -7.12 14.06 -23.20
N GLU A 349 -6.78 13.93 -21.92
CA GLU A 349 -6.29 15.03 -21.07
C GLU A 349 -7.31 16.18 -20.94
N ALA A 350 -8.61 15.87 -21.04
CA ALA A 350 -9.70 16.83 -20.84
C ALA A 350 -10.46 16.50 -19.56
N VAL A 351 -10.94 17.53 -18.86
CA VAL A 351 -11.83 17.39 -17.69
C VAL A 351 -13.28 17.55 -18.14
N ASP A 352 -14.10 16.54 -17.82
CA ASP A 352 -15.56 16.60 -17.97
C ASP A 352 -16.17 17.34 -16.78
N TRP A 353 -16.12 18.68 -16.82
CA TRP A 353 -16.65 19.53 -15.75
C TRP A 353 -18.16 19.35 -15.58
N LYS A 354 -18.57 18.98 -14.37
CA LYS A 354 -19.97 18.80 -13.99
C LYS A 354 -20.19 19.04 -12.50
N PRO A 355 -21.42 19.28 -12.03
CA PRO A 355 -21.70 19.22 -10.60
C PRO A 355 -21.43 17.80 -10.08
N LEU A 356 -20.61 17.69 -9.04
CA LEU A 356 -20.27 16.41 -8.42
C LEU A 356 -21.21 16.10 -7.25
N PHE A 357 -21.36 17.07 -6.34
CA PHE A 357 -22.31 16.98 -5.24
C PHE A 357 -22.64 18.37 -4.70
N ASN A 358 -23.71 18.40 -3.93
CA ASN A 358 -24.21 19.57 -3.23
C ASN A 358 -24.39 19.18 -1.76
N VAL A 359 -23.87 19.99 -0.84
CA VAL A 359 -23.75 19.58 0.57
C VAL A 359 -25.11 19.40 1.23
N SER A 360 -26.06 20.30 1.02
CA SER A 360 -27.41 20.16 1.62
C SER A 360 -28.10 18.86 1.20
N HIS A 361 -28.06 18.54 -0.10
CA HIS A 361 -28.64 17.32 -0.64
C HIS A 361 -27.91 16.05 -0.20
N THR A 362 -26.58 16.03 -0.33
CA THR A 362 -25.77 14.83 -0.09
C THR A 362 -25.64 14.51 1.40
N TYR A 363 -25.55 15.53 2.26
CA TYR A 363 -25.38 15.33 3.69
C TYR A 363 -26.69 15.50 4.48
N GLY A 364 -27.79 15.91 3.85
CA GLY A 364 -29.08 16.08 4.50
C GLY A 364 -29.08 17.19 5.56
N VAL A 365 -28.39 18.30 5.27
CA VAL A 365 -28.33 19.50 6.11
C VAL A 365 -29.08 20.65 5.45
N ARG A 366 -29.66 21.56 6.24
CA ARG A 366 -30.45 22.69 5.69
C ARG A 366 -29.65 23.98 5.53
N SER A 367 -28.52 24.07 6.20
CA SER A 367 -27.54 25.16 6.06
C SER A 367 -26.16 24.66 6.47
N LEU A 368 -25.13 25.51 6.32
CA LEU A 368 -23.77 25.21 6.75
C LEU A 368 -23.43 25.79 8.14
N ASN A 369 -24.44 26.12 8.94
CA ASN A 369 -24.22 26.59 10.31
C ASN A 369 -23.72 25.45 11.23
N THR A 370 -23.08 25.82 12.34
CA THR A 370 -22.47 24.86 13.28
C THR A 370 -23.46 23.77 13.71
N SER A 371 -24.71 24.13 14.00
CA SER A 371 -25.71 23.17 14.49
C SER A 371 -26.11 22.10 13.45
N GLU A 372 -26.21 22.48 12.18
CA GLU A 372 -26.58 21.58 11.09
C GLU A 372 -25.43 20.62 10.78
N ILE A 373 -24.20 21.16 10.70
CA ILE A 373 -23.01 20.35 10.44
C ILE A 373 -22.69 19.43 11.63
N SER A 374 -22.87 19.87 12.88
CA SER A 374 -22.78 18.99 14.05
C SER A 374 -23.76 17.82 13.97
N ARG A 375 -25.01 18.06 13.58
CA ARG A 375 -26.00 16.98 13.37
C ARG A 375 -25.60 16.04 12.24
N PHE A 376 -24.94 16.53 11.20
CA PHE A 376 -24.34 15.66 10.19
C PHE A 376 -23.25 14.78 10.78
N VAL A 377 -22.31 15.35 11.54
CA VAL A 377 -21.21 14.57 12.16
C VAL A 377 -21.73 13.53 13.14
N GLU A 378 -22.78 13.84 13.91
CA GLU A 378 -23.46 12.85 14.77
C GLU A 378 -24.06 11.69 13.96
N ARG A 379 -24.67 11.97 12.79
CA ARG A 379 -25.15 10.92 11.90
C ARG A 379 -24.01 10.11 11.30
N ALA A 380 -22.98 10.77 10.79
CA ALA A 380 -21.79 10.13 10.21
C ALA A 380 -21.01 9.29 11.25
N ALA A 381 -21.07 9.65 12.53
CA ALA A 381 -20.50 8.83 13.60
C ALA A 381 -21.19 7.47 13.71
N ALA A 382 -22.51 7.44 13.52
CA ALA A 382 -23.36 6.25 13.60
C ALA A 382 -23.52 5.52 12.26
N ASP A 383 -23.25 6.19 11.14
CA ASP A 383 -23.45 5.70 9.77
C ASP A 383 -22.11 5.67 9.01
N ALA A 384 -21.57 4.45 8.89
CA ALA A 384 -20.32 4.19 8.21
C ALA A 384 -20.35 4.53 6.71
N GLU A 385 -21.49 4.35 6.04
CA GLU A 385 -21.64 4.66 4.61
C GLU A 385 -21.69 6.17 4.40
N LEU A 386 -22.37 6.91 5.28
CA LEU A 386 -22.39 8.36 5.24
C LEU A 386 -21.01 8.98 5.47
N LEU A 387 -20.22 8.39 6.37
CA LEU A 387 -18.83 8.80 6.62
C LEU A 387 -17.91 8.48 5.43
N GLU A 388 -18.08 7.31 4.80
CA GLU A 388 -17.37 6.97 3.58
C GLU A 388 -17.76 7.89 2.41
N GLN A 389 -19.03 8.26 2.29
CA GLN A 389 -19.49 9.22 1.30
C GLN A 389 -18.86 10.61 1.50
N TYR A 390 -18.70 11.06 2.75
CA TYR A 390 -17.96 12.28 3.07
C TYR A 390 -16.50 12.19 2.64
N TYR A 391 -15.84 11.07 2.95
CA TYR A 391 -14.48 10.82 2.50
C TYR A 391 -14.39 10.87 0.97
N PHE A 392 -15.24 10.15 0.24
CA PHE A 392 -15.22 10.14 -1.23
C PHE A 392 -15.44 11.54 -1.84
N ASN A 393 -16.32 12.33 -1.23
CA ASN A 393 -16.54 13.71 -1.63
C ASN A 393 -15.33 14.62 -1.34
N SER A 394 -14.51 14.31 -0.33
CA SER A 394 -13.35 15.13 0.03
C SER A 394 -12.31 15.21 -1.11
N ARG A 395 -12.17 14.19 -1.96
CA ARG A 395 -11.29 14.25 -3.15
C ARG A 395 -12.02 14.54 -4.45
N ALA A 396 -13.15 15.23 -4.35
CA ALA A 396 -13.99 15.56 -5.49
C ALA A 396 -14.37 14.31 -6.31
N GLN A 397 -14.72 13.22 -5.61
CA GLN A 397 -15.18 11.96 -6.22
C GLN A 397 -14.18 11.38 -7.22
N SER A 398 -12.88 11.48 -6.90
CA SER A 398 -11.82 10.93 -7.74
C SER A 398 -11.97 9.42 -7.85
N ARG A 399 -11.96 8.90 -9.09
CA ARG A 399 -11.93 7.45 -9.31
C ARG A 399 -10.67 6.77 -8.80
N LEU A 400 -9.62 7.54 -8.51
CA LEU A 400 -8.36 7.06 -7.95
C LEU A 400 -8.39 7.00 -6.42
N GLN A 401 -9.50 7.41 -5.80
CA GLN A 401 -9.68 7.36 -4.36
C GLN A 401 -10.07 5.94 -3.94
N SER A 402 -9.31 5.36 -3.03
CA SER A 402 -9.60 4.05 -2.44
C SER A 402 -10.85 4.09 -1.55
N SER A 403 -11.50 2.97 -1.25
CA SER A 403 -12.54 2.92 -0.22
C SER A 403 -11.94 3.08 1.19
N ARG A 404 -12.69 3.67 2.13
CA ARG A 404 -12.26 3.82 3.55
C ARG A 404 -13.32 3.25 4.49
N THR A 405 -13.55 1.95 4.36
CA THR A 405 -14.53 1.20 5.17
C THR A 405 -13.96 0.65 6.48
N ASP A 406 -12.64 0.72 6.70
CA ASP A 406 -12.00 0.19 7.89
C ASP A 406 -12.21 1.10 9.12
N VAL A 407 -12.29 0.49 10.30
CA VAL A 407 -12.60 1.19 11.56
C VAL A 407 -11.52 2.20 11.95
N SER A 408 -10.25 1.92 11.63
CA SER A 408 -9.15 2.84 11.90
C SER A 408 -9.32 4.11 11.09
N CYS A 409 -9.60 3.98 9.79
CA CYS A 409 -9.83 5.11 8.93
C CYS A 409 -11.14 5.85 9.22
N GLN A 410 -12.22 5.13 9.55
CA GLN A 410 -13.45 5.77 10.01
C GLN A 410 -13.22 6.56 11.30
N ALA A 411 -12.35 6.09 12.20
CA ALA A 411 -11.98 6.87 13.38
C ALA A 411 -11.14 8.10 13.02
N GLU A 412 -10.16 7.97 12.13
CA GLU A 412 -9.35 9.10 11.60
C GLU A 412 -10.24 10.17 10.96
N TRP A 413 -11.11 9.80 10.01
CA TRP A 413 -11.96 10.76 9.31
C TRP A 413 -13.02 11.37 10.21
N LEU A 414 -13.65 10.59 11.09
CA LEU A 414 -14.61 11.12 12.06
C LEU A 414 -13.94 12.10 13.03
N CYS A 415 -12.76 11.76 13.54
CA CYS A 415 -12.02 12.65 14.42
C CYS A 415 -11.48 13.88 13.67
N SER A 416 -11.13 13.75 12.39
CA SER A 416 -10.67 14.88 11.57
C SER A 416 -11.75 15.93 11.34
N MET A 417 -13.04 15.58 11.47
CA MET A 417 -14.13 16.57 11.39
C MET A 417 -14.14 17.56 12.56
N TYR A 418 -13.38 17.31 13.62
CA TYR A 418 -13.27 18.22 14.76
C TYR A 418 -12.02 19.09 14.67
N TRP A 419 -12.15 20.31 15.19
CA TRP A 419 -11.10 21.30 15.24
C TRP A 419 -10.20 21.04 16.44
N TRP A 420 -9.19 20.19 16.30
CA TRP A 420 -8.19 19.90 17.34
C TRP A 420 -7.11 20.99 17.42
N SER A 421 -6.57 21.21 18.63
CA SER A 421 -5.45 22.12 18.87
C SER A 421 -4.09 21.41 18.90
N THR A 422 -4.08 20.12 19.22
CA THR A 422 -2.86 19.31 19.36
C THR A 422 -3.00 17.99 18.62
N ALA A 423 -1.87 17.46 18.13
CA ALA A 423 -1.83 16.13 17.52
C ALA A 423 -2.17 15.03 18.53
N GLY A 424 -1.73 15.19 19.79
CA GLY A 424 -2.03 14.23 20.86
C GLY A 424 -3.53 14.09 21.15
N ASP A 425 -4.30 15.19 21.13
CA ASP A 425 -5.75 15.13 21.36
C ASP A 425 -6.48 14.48 20.17
N TYR A 426 -6.03 14.77 18.94
CA TYR A 426 -6.50 14.09 17.74
C TYR A 426 -6.21 12.58 17.80
N GLU A 427 -4.98 12.18 18.10
CA GLU A 427 -4.57 10.77 18.24
C GLU A 427 -5.35 10.06 19.35
N ALA A 428 -5.62 10.75 20.46
CA ALA A 428 -6.44 10.23 21.54
C ALA A 428 -7.90 10.05 21.09
N CYS A 429 -8.48 11.00 20.35
CA CYS A 429 -9.80 10.84 19.73
C CYS A 429 -9.82 9.61 18.82
N VAL A 430 -8.84 9.46 17.93
CA VAL A 430 -8.76 8.35 16.98
C VAL A 430 -8.66 7.03 17.72
N SER A 431 -7.76 6.95 18.71
CA SER A 431 -7.55 5.75 19.52
C SER A 431 -8.81 5.33 20.28
N SER A 432 -9.46 6.26 20.96
CA SER A 432 -10.68 5.98 21.73
C SER A 432 -11.86 5.66 20.81
N THR A 433 -12.02 6.39 19.69
CA THR A 433 -13.10 6.18 18.72
C THR A 433 -12.95 4.82 18.05
N ARG A 434 -11.73 4.46 17.65
CA ARG A 434 -11.38 3.13 17.15
C ARG A 434 -11.72 2.05 18.18
N ALA A 435 -11.29 2.23 19.44
CA ALA A 435 -11.59 1.28 20.51
C ALA A 435 -13.10 1.11 20.78
N SER A 436 -13.87 2.19 20.66
CA SER A 436 -15.32 2.16 20.88
C SER A 436 -16.06 1.50 19.72
N LYS A 437 -15.70 1.86 18.46
CA LYS A 437 -16.26 1.23 17.25
C LYS A 437 -15.93 -0.26 17.18
N LEU A 438 -14.72 -0.68 17.61
CA LEU A 438 -14.37 -2.10 17.76
C LEU A 438 -15.22 -2.85 18.79
N LYS A 439 -15.72 -2.14 19.82
CA LYS A 439 -16.63 -2.69 20.83
C LYS A 439 -18.12 -2.63 20.43
N GLY A 440 -18.44 -2.20 19.21
CA GLY A 440 -19.82 -2.00 18.76
C GLY A 440 -20.56 -0.87 19.51
N THR A 441 -19.80 0.05 20.11
CA THR A 441 -20.30 1.19 20.86
C THR A 441 -19.89 2.50 20.19
N SER A 442 -20.62 3.58 20.42
CA SER A 442 -20.23 4.92 19.98
C SER A 442 -19.77 5.75 21.17
N ILE A 443 -18.66 6.48 21.04
CA ILE A 443 -18.28 7.53 22.01
C ILE A 443 -19.34 8.62 22.03
N ILE A 444 -19.90 8.92 20.86
CA ILE A 444 -20.88 9.97 20.66
C ILE A 444 -22.26 9.36 20.93
N GLN A 445 -22.84 9.68 22.09
CA GLN A 445 -24.16 9.25 22.49
C GLN A 445 -25.20 10.29 22.08
N HIS A 446 -26.28 9.84 21.43
CA HIS A 446 -27.40 10.72 21.08
C HIS A 446 -28.04 11.29 22.35
N SER A 447 -28.04 12.62 22.48
CA SER A 447 -28.96 13.30 23.38
C SER A 447 -30.38 13.27 22.78
N SER A 448 -31.01 12.09 22.81
CA SER A 448 -32.43 11.97 22.46
C SER A 448 -33.27 12.62 23.56
N THR A 449 -33.48 13.93 23.43
CA THR A 449 -34.66 14.57 24.01
C THR A 449 -35.87 14.18 23.17
N SER A 450 -36.36 12.95 23.34
CA SER A 450 -37.71 12.57 22.92
C SER A 450 -38.50 12.08 24.11
N SER A 451 -39.42 12.92 24.53
CA SER A 451 -40.49 12.63 25.48
C SER A 451 -41.34 11.43 25.04
N SER A 452 -41.37 10.37 25.83
CA SER A 452 -42.62 9.65 26.15
C SER A 452 -42.38 8.60 27.24
N THR A 453 -43.05 8.83 28.37
CA THR A 453 -43.54 7.86 29.36
C THR A 453 -43.25 6.37 29.12
N GLY A 454 -42.51 5.76 30.05
CA GLY A 454 -42.61 4.32 30.30
C GLY A 454 -41.32 3.65 30.74
N SER A 455 -40.93 3.82 32.01
CA SER A 455 -40.56 2.72 32.91
C SER A 455 -39.92 3.27 34.19
N LEU A 456 -40.77 3.51 35.18
CA LEU A 456 -40.42 3.31 36.59
C LEU A 456 -39.96 1.85 36.73
N LEU A 457 -38.70 1.63 37.10
CA LEU A 457 -38.21 0.55 37.97
C LEU A 457 -36.67 0.65 38.01
N TYR A 458 -36.09 0.38 39.18
CA TYR A 458 -34.66 0.52 39.54
C TYR A 458 -34.19 1.89 40.02
N ALA A 459 -34.93 2.46 40.99
CA ALA A 459 -34.32 3.20 42.08
C ALA A 459 -34.41 2.35 43.36
N SER A 460 -33.32 1.68 43.76
CA SER A 460 -33.10 1.15 45.12
C SER A 460 -31.70 0.54 45.25
N MET A 461 -30.98 0.93 46.31
CA MET A 461 -29.70 0.41 46.84
C MET A 461 -28.39 1.11 46.41
N ILE A 462 -28.13 2.29 46.98
CA ILE A 462 -26.77 2.66 47.45
C ILE A 462 -26.91 3.41 48.77
N ILE A 463 -26.79 2.73 49.92
CA ILE A 463 -26.47 3.33 51.23
C ILE A 463 -25.73 2.26 52.08
N CYS A 464 -24.58 2.66 52.66
CA CYS A 464 -23.74 1.99 53.68
C CYS A 464 -22.87 0.80 53.15
N ILE A 465 -21.55 0.71 53.34
CA ILE A 465 -20.73 0.89 54.56
C ILE A 465 -19.24 1.13 54.18
N ALA A 466 -18.57 1.94 55.02
CA ALA A 466 -17.14 2.04 55.34
C ALA A 466 -16.18 2.84 54.44
N GLY A 467 -15.89 4.06 54.92
CA GLY A 467 -14.58 4.69 54.75
C GLY A 467 -13.62 4.33 55.89
N GLY A 468 -12.33 4.59 55.68
CA GLY A 468 -11.34 4.64 56.77
C GLY A 468 -9.87 4.49 56.34
N MET A 469 -9.14 5.61 56.38
CA MET A 469 -7.69 5.79 56.66
C MET A 469 -6.68 5.24 55.63
N ALA A 470 -5.81 6.03 54.97
CA ALA A 470 -4.78 7.00 55.40
C ALA A 470 -3.47 6.37 55.97
N ALA A 471 -2.37 6.61 55.23
CA ALA A 471 -0.97 6.86 55.66
C ALA A 471 0.10 5.71 55.70
N ALA A 472 1.19 5.99 54.97
CA ALA A 472 2.61 5.95 55.39
C ALA A 472 3.57 4.77 55.04
N VAL A 473 4.56 5.10 54.17
CA VAL A 473 6.04 4.92 54.31
C VAL A 473 6.72 3.57 53.93
N ALA A 474 7.34 3.59 52.74
CA ALA A 474 8.74 3.35 52.33
C ALA A 474 9.69 2.26 52.96
N PHE A 475 10.52 1.70 52.04
CA PHE A 475 11.75 0.86 52.17
C PHE A 475 11.53 -0.64 52.52
N ALA A 476 12.06 -1.64 51.79
CA ALA A 476 13.37 -1.76 51.15
C ALA A 476 13.42 -2.73 49.95
N LEU A 477 14.46 -2.54 49.14
CA LEU A 477 14.88 -3.21 47.90
C LEU A 477 15.35 -4.68 48.05
N LEU A 478 15.39 -5.36 46.88
CA LEU A 478 16.16 -6.58 46.50
C LEU A 478 15.56 -7.92 47.00
N THR A 479 15.14 -8.89 46.17
CA THR A 479 15.69 -9.42 44.90
C THR A 479 14.67 -10.35 44.20
N CYS A 480 14.85 -10.54 42.88
CA CYS A 480 14.35 -11.63 41.99
C CYS A 480 13.09 -11.39 41.12
N ARG A 481 13.36 -10.86 39.91
CA ARG A 481 13.05 -11.41 38.57
C ARG A 481 11.70 -12.16 38.34
N ARG A 482 11.05 -11.70 37.26
CA ARG A 482 10.42 -12.41 36.11
C ARG A 482 8.89 -12.51 36.06
N ASN A 483 8.40 -12.27 34.83
CA ASN A 483 7.06 -12.41 34.25
C ASN A 483 6.20 -11.15 34.47
N GLY A 484 5.89 -10.31 33.48
CA GLY A 484 5.74 -10.56 32.05
C GLY A 484 4.31 -10.99 31.77
N ASP A 485 3.36 -10.07 31.86
CA ASP A 485 1.99 -10.29 31.38
C ASP A 485 1.87 -9.64 30.01
N GLN A 486 1.90 -10.51 29.00
CA GLN A 486 1.42 -10.27 27.65
C GLN A 486 -0.11 -10.14 27.73
N GLU A 487 -0.67 -8.95 27.52
CA GLU A 487 -2.03 -8.86 26.98
C GLU A 487 -1.91 -9.04 25.47
N ALA A 488 -2.10 -10.30 25.04
CA ALA A 488 -2.21 -10.66 23.64
C ALA A 488 -3.42 -9.91 23.04
N SER A 489 -3.14 -9.10 22.02
CA SER A 489 -4.14 -8.59 21.08
C SER A 489 -5.04 -9.73 20.63
N LYS A 490 -6.33 -9.72 21.02
CA LYS A 490 -7.29 -10.72 20.55
C LYS A 490 -7.43 -10.60 19.04
N LEU A 491 -6.96 -11.62 18.32
CA LEU A 491 -7.07 -11.77 16.87
C LEU A 491 -8.56 -11.79 16.46
N LEU A 492 -9.02 -10.75 15.76
CA LEU A 492 -10.30 -10.74 15.07
C LEU A 492 -10.19 -11.59 13.81
N GLN A 493 -10.96 -12.68 13.74
CA GLN A 493 -10.93 -13.55 12.58
C GLN A 493 -12.10 -13.27 11.64
N HIS A 494 -11.78 -13.15 10.35
CA HIS A 494 -12.77 -12.97 9.28
C HIS A 494 -12.69 -14.16 8.33
N GLN A 495 -13.84 -14.75 8.01
CA GLN A 495 -13.97 -15.75 6.97
C GLN A 495 -14.94 -15.22 5.91
N ARG A 496 -14.53 -15.28 4.65
CA ARG A 496 -15.43 -14.99 3.52
C ARG A 496 -15.75 -16.30 2.84
N VAL A 497 -17.04 -16.57 2.69
CA VAL A 497 -17.57 -17.75 2.04
C VAL A 497 -18.24 -17.33 0.75
N GLN A 498 -17.71 -17.75 -0.40
CA GLN A 498 -18.32 -17.44 -1.68
C GLN A 498 -18.99 -18.68 -2.26
N PHE A 499 -20.17 -18.53 -2.87
CA PHE A 499 -20.86 -19.64 -3.51
C PHE A 499 -21.83 -19.15 -4.58
N GLU A 500 -22.18 -20.06 -5.48
CA GLU A 500 -23.01 -19.80 -6.65
C GLU A 500 -24.20 -20.76 -6.65
N ALA A 501 -25.40 -20.24 -6.85
CA ALA A 501 -26.63 -21.01 -6.91
C ALA A 501 -26.86 -21.57 -8.33
N ILE A 502 -27.51 -22.74 -8.43
CA ILE A 502 -27.96 -23.31 -9.71
C ILE A 502 -28.94 -22.33 -10.36
N GLU A 503 -28.85 -22.20 -11.68
CA GLU A 503 -29.68 -21.28 -12.45
C GLU A 503 -31.19 -21.55 -12.25
N GLY A 504 -31.92 -20.51 -11.85
CA GLY A 504 -33.38 -20.54 -11.71
C GLY A 504 -33.90 -19.57 -10.65
N LYS A 505 -34.84 -18.70 -11.04
CA LYS A 505 -35.41 -17.67 -10.14
C LYS A 505 -35.96 -18.23 -8.82
N GLU A 506 -36.55 -19.43 -8.85
CA GLU A 506 -37.06 -20.08 -7.64
C GLU A 506 -35.94 -20.58 -6.71
N VAL A 507 -34.80 -20.99 -7.28
CA VAL A 507 -33.59 -21.41 -6.54
C VAL A 507 -32.94 -20.20 -5.89
N GLU A 508 -32.80 -19.09 -6.62
CA GLU A 508 -32.27 -17.81 -6.11
C GLU A 508 -33.12 -17.26 -4.95
N GLU A 509 -34.45 -17.33 -5.04
CA GLU A 509 -35.35 -16.88 -3.99
C GLU A 509 -35.27 -17.79 -2.75
N LYS A 510 -35.22 -19.12 -2.95
CA LYS A 510 -34.98 -20.10 -1.86
C LYS A 510 -33.64 -19.85 -1.17
N MET A 511 -32.58 -19.59 -1.93
CA MET A 511 -31.25 -19.28 -1.41
C MET A 511 -31.28 -17.99 -0.58
N ARG A 512 -31.81 -16.89 -1.12
CA ARG A 512 -31.94 -15.60 -0.43
C ARG A 512 -32.66 -15.75 0.91
N ASN A 513 -33.81 -16.41 0.90
CA ASN A 513 -34.61 -16.60 2.10
C ASN A 513 -33.85 -17.43 3.15
N LYS A 514 -33.16 -18.49 2.72
CA LYS A 514 -32.39 -19.35 3.64
C LYS A 514 -31.19 -18.63 4.24
N LEU A 515 -30.51 -17.78 3.46
CA LEU A 515 -29.39 -16.97 3.94
C LEU A 515 -29.81 -15.85 4.89
N ILE A 516 -30.97 -15.23 4.68
CA ILE A 516 -31.57 -14.29 5.65
C ILE A 516 -31.94 -14.99 6.95
N GLU A 517 -32.53 -16.19 6.87
CA GLU A 517 -32.83 -17.00 8.06
C GLU A 517 -31.54 -17.35 8.82
N ALA A 518 -30.53 -17.81 8.09
CA ALA A 518 -29.24 -18.18 8.65
C ALA A 518 -28.52 -17.00 9.30
N SER A 519 -28.54 -15.81 8.70
CA SER A 519 -27.91 -14.63 9.29
C SER A 519 -28.54 -14.23 10.62
N GLN A 520 -29.86 -14.38 10.77
CA GLN A 520 -30.56 -14.10 12.03
C GLN A 520 -30.28 -15.11 13.14
N VAL A 521 -29.88 -16.33 12.77
CA VAL A 521 -29.48 -17.39 13.71
C VAL A 521 -28.00 -17.24 14.05
N TYR A 522 -27.13 -17.30 13.06
CA TYR A 522 -25.69 -17.36 13.23
C TYR A 522 -25.06 -16.06 13.72
N SER A 523 -25.65 -14.89 13.43
CA SER A 523 -25.19 -13.63 14.06
C SER A 523 -25.37 -13.62 15.59
N LYS A 524 -26.07 -14.61 16.17
CA LYS A 524 -26.27 -14.77 17.61
C LYS A 524 -25.48 -15.93 18.20
N ASP A 525 -24.71 -16.65 17.39
CA ASP A 525 -23.88 -17.74 17.89
C ASP A 525 -22.79 -17.21 18.81
N ILE A 526 -22.42 -18.05 19.77
CA ILE A 526 -21.40 -17.72 20.76
C ILE A 526 -20.13 -17.28 20.04
N GLU A 527 -19.59 -16.14 20.45
CA GLU A 527 -18.36 -15.55 19.90
C GLU A 527 -18.46 -15.14 18.40
N THR A 528 -19.67 -15.06 17.84
CA THR A 528 -19.89 -14.51 16.48
C THR A 528 -20.10 -12.99 16.57
N ILE A 529 -19.20 -12.24 15.94
CA ILE A 529 -19.20 -10.77 15.88
C ILE A 529 -20.11 -10.28 14.76
N GLY A 530 -20.23 -11.03 13.66
CA GLY A 530 -21.11 -10.67 12.55
C GLY A 530 -21.19 -11.77 11.51
N TRP A 531 -22.37 -11.95 10.92
CA TRP A 531 -22.62 -12.92 9.87
C TRP A 531 -23.45 -12.24 8.77
N HIS A 532 -22.78 -11.77 7.72
CA HIS A 532 -23.34 -10.88 6.70
C HIS A 532 -23.48 -11.60 5.36
N VAL A 533 -24.58 -11.35 4.65
CA VAL A 533 -24.84 -11.93 3.33
C VAL A 533 -24.82 -10.81 2.29
N MET A 534 -24.05 -11.01 1.23
CA MET A 534 -23.92 -10.10 0.09
C MET A 534 -24.28 -10.86 -1.19
N GLN A 535 -24.98 -10.19 -2.11
CA GLN A 535 -25.31 -10.72 -3.43
C GLN A 535 -24.58 -9.89 -4.48
N ASP A 536 -24.05 -10.56 -5.51
CA ASP A 536 -23.44 -9.90 -6.65
C ASP A 536 -24.49 -9.10 -7.46
N HIS A 537 -24.10 -7.91 -7.93
CA HIS A 537 -25.00 -6.96 -8.59
C HIS A 537 -25.15 -7.20 -10.10
N GLU A 538 -24.26 -8.01 -10.70
CA GLU A 538 -24.29 -8.39 -12.10
C GLU A 538 -24.83 -9.81 -12.29
N ASP A 539 -24.44 -10.77 -11.43
CA ASP A 539 -24.90 -12.16 -11.46
C ASP A 539 -25.64 -12.52 -10.15
N PRO A 540 -26.99 -12.51 -10.14
CA PRO A 540 -27.77 -12.77 -8.93
C PRO A 540 -27.61 -14.20 -8.38
N ARG A 541 -26.95 -15.10 -9.11
CA ARG A 541 -26.65 -16.45 -8.62
C ARG A 541 -25.47 -16.47 -7.65
N LYS A 542 -24.64 -15.42 -7.62
CA LYS A 542 -23.43 -15.37 -6.77
C LYS A 542 -23.68 -14.66 -5.45
N TRP A 543 -23.23 -15.31 -4.38
CA TRP A 543 -23.40 -14.86 -3.01
C TRP A 543 -22.08 -14.93 -2.26
N CYS A 544 -21.90 -14.02 -1.31
CA CYS A 544 -20.81 -14.04 -0.35
C CYS A 544 -21.35 -13.90 1.06
N ILE A 545 -20.96 -14.82 1.95
CA ILE A 545 -21.14 -14.67 3.39
C ILE A 545 -19.84 -14.13 3.97
N VAL A 546 -19.92 -13.13 4.82
CA VAL A 546 -18.79 -12.66 5.64
C VAL A 546 -19.08 -13.01 7.08
N GLU A 547 -18.33 -13.95 7.62
CA GLU A 547 -18.39 -14.39 9.01
C GLU A 547 -17.26 -13.74 9.79
N ARG A 548 -17.57 -13.23 10.97
CA ARG A 548 -16.62 -12.59 11.87
C ARG A 548 -16.75 -13.23 13.23
N TYR A 549 -15.63 -13.69 13.77
CA TYR A 549 -15.58 -14.38 15.05
C TYR A 549 -14.59 -13.71 16.01
N GLU A 550 -14.83 -13.84 17.32
CA GLU A 550 -13.86 -13.42 18.34
C GLU A 550 -12.57 -14.24 18.26
N HIS A 551 -12.67 -15.54 17.92
CA HIS A 551 -11.56 -16.46 17.79
C HIS A 551 -11.78 -17.45 16.63
N GLU A 552 -10.72 -18.02 16.06
CA GLU A 552 -10.85 -19.06 15.01
C GLU A 552 -11.62 -20.29 15.49
N SER A 553 -11.39 -20.70 16.73
CA SER A 553 -12.07 -21.85 17.31
C SER A 553 -13.59 -21.64 17.47
N SER A 554 -14.08 -20.41 17.33
CA SER A 554 -15.50 -20.09 17.51
C SER A 554 -16.39 -20.66 16.39
N GLN A 555 -15.81 -20.99 15.21
CA GLN A 555 -16.51 -21.74 14.15
C GLN A 555 -17.14 -23.05 14.64
N LYS A 556 -16.55 -23.69 15.66
CA LYS A 556 -17.13 -24.91 16.22
C LYS A 556 -18.54 -24.67 16.75
N TYR A 557 -18.84 -23.47 17.28
CA TYR A 557 -20.17 -23.14 17.79
C TYR A 557 -21.20 -23.05 16.66
N HIS A 558 -20.77 -22.56 15.49
CA HIS A 558 -21.57 -22.54 14.27
C HIS A 558 -21.87 -23.95 13.75
N LEU A 559 -20.84 -24.80 13.67
CA LEU A 559 -20.95 -26.18 13.19
C LEU A 559 -21.72 -27.10 14.16
N GLU A 560 -21.66 -26.80 15.45
CA GLU A 560 -22.40 -27.53 16.50
C GLU A 560 -23.82 -26.99 16.72
N ASN A 561 -24.16 -25.81 16.20
CA ASN A 561 -25.49 -25.23 16.29
C ASN A 561 -26.51 -26.20 15.65
N PRO A 562 -27.59 -26.61 16.36
CA PRO A 562 -28.61 -27.50 15.81
C PRO A 562 -29.21 -27.05 14.47
N TYR A 563 -29.20 -25.74 14.20
CA TYR A 563 -29.62 -25.15 12.94
C TYR A 563 -28.72 -25.56 11.76
N TRP A 564 -27.42 -25.78 11.96
CA TRP A 564 -26.48 -26.26 10.93
C TRP A 564 -26.93 -27.57 10.29
N LYS A 565 -27.48 -28.50 11.08
CA LYS A 565 -28.05 -29.77 10.60
C LYS A 565 -29.25 -29.60 9.66
N THR A 566 -29.80 -28.39 9.57
CA THR A 566 -30.92 -28.03 8.68
C THR A 566 -30.51 -27.04 7.60
N PHE A 567 -29.45 -26.25 7.82
CA PHE A 567 -28.95 -25.27 6.88
C PHE A 567 -28.16 -25.94 5.74
N ASP A 568 -27.14 -26.72 6.08
CA ASP A 568 -26.23 -27.33 5.10
C ASP A 568 -26.96 -28.29 4.14
N PRO A 569 -27.83 -29.23 4.60
CA PRO A 569 -28.59 -30.09 3.69
C PRO A 569 -29.64 -29.36 2.83
N TYR A 570 -30.02 -28.13 3.20
CA TYR A 570 -30.97 -27.31 2.45
C TYR A 570 -30.25 -26.48 1.37
N VAL A 571 -29.07 -25.94 1.69
CA VAL A 571 -28.29 -25.08 0.79
C VAL A 571 -27.54 -25.92 -0.25
N MET A 572 -26.94 -27.06 0.15
CA MET A 572 -26.15 -27.92 -0.74
C MET A 572 -26.82 -28.28 -2.08
N PRO A 573 -28.11 -28.70 -2.13
CA PRO A 573 -28.77 -29.02 -3.40
C PRO A 573 -29.06 -27.81 -4.29
N LEU A 574 -28.93 -26.58 -3.77
CA LEU A 574 -29.19 -25.33 -4.48
C LEU A 574 -27.91 -24.72 -5.06
N LEU A 575 -26.73 -25.30 -4.76
CA LEU A 575 -25.43 -24.80 -5.20
C LEU A 575 -25.01 -25.39 -6.55
N ASP A 576 -24.51 -24.52 -7.43
CA ASP A 576 -23.88 -24.92 -8.71
C ASP A 576 -22.50 -25.54 -8.48
N LYS A 577 -21.83 -25.13 -7.39
CA LYS A 577 -20.53 -25.65 -6.93
C LYS A 577 -20.36 -25.51 -5.41
N PRO A 578 -19.48 -26.29 -4.77
CA PRO A 578 -19.22 -26.17 -3.33
C PRO A 578 -18.81 -24.75 -2.89
N MET A 579 -19.10 -24.39 -1.63
CA MET A 579 -18.72 -23.11 -1.01
C MET A 579 -17.19 -22.92 -0.92
N ASP A 580 -16.69 -21.70 -1.19
CA ASP A 580 -15.28 -21.35 -1.23
C ASP A 580 -14.85 -20.49 -0.02
N LEU A 581 -13.93 -21.03 0.80
CA LEU A 581 -13.50 -20.50 2.11
C LEU A 581 -12.02 -20.07 2.17
N ARG A 582 -11.35 -19.95 1.02
CA ARG A 582 -9.88 -19.94 0.92
C ARG A 582 -9.27 -18.55 1.16
N ARG A 583 -8.10 -18.50 1.84
CA ARG A 583 -7.28 -17.29 2.07
C ARG A 583 -6.18 -17.14 1.02
N ARG A 584 -5.63 -15.93 0.85
CA ARG A 584 -4.78 -15.59 -0.32
C ARG A 584 -3.44 -14.94 0.03
N ILE A 585 -2.37 -15.47 -0.55
CA ILE A 585 -1.01 -14.89 -0.52
C ILE A 585 -0.76 -14.23 -1.87
N LEU A 586 -0.37 -12.96 -1.89
CA LEU A 586 0.10 -12.27 -3.09
C LEU A 586 1.62 -12.35 -3.14
N HIS A 587 2.19 -12.89 -4.21
CA HIS A 587 3.64 -13.14 -4.33
C HIS A 587 4.23 -12.44 -5.56
N PHE A 588 5.13 -11.49 -5.29
CA PHE A 588 5.95 -10.78 -6.26
C PHE A 588 7.43 -11.17 -6.10
N SER A 589 8.22 -11.08 -7.17
CA SER A 589 9.67 -11.32 -7.12
C SER A 589 10.36 -10.72 -8.34
N ASP A 590 11.70 -10.62 -8.28
CA ASP A 590 12.57 -10.34 -9.42
C ASP A 590 12.07 -9.12 -10.22
N VAL A 591 11.86 -8.00 -9.52
CA VAL A 591 11.43 -6.75 -10.16
C VAL A 591 12.56 -6.17 -10.99
N HIS A 592 13.79 -6.24 -10.48
CA HIS A 592 14.96 -5.65 -11.12
C HIS A 592 14.68 -4.23 -11.61
N LEU A 593 14.38 -3.34 -10.66
CA LEU A 593 13.97 -1.99 -10.96
C LEU A 593 15.12 -1.21 -11.59
N ASN A 594 14.93 -0.81 -12.85
CA ASN A 594 15.84 0.07 -13.56
C ASN A 594 15.43 1.53 -13.33
N ILE A 595 16.30 2.26 -12.63
CA ILE A 595 16.14 3.68 -12.32
C ILE A 595 17.17 4.48 -13.13
N SER A 596 16.83 5.69 -13.61
CA SER A 596 17.80 6.52 -14.36
C SER A 596 19.00 6.87 -13.47
N GLU A 597 20.23 6.73 -14.00
CA GLU A 597 21.50 7.05 -13.30
C GLU A 597 21.60 8.53 -12.89
N THR A 598 20.92 9.43 -13.61
CA THR A 598 20.78 10.84 -13.24
C THR A 598 19.58 11.01 -12.32
N VAL A 599 19.83 11.15 -11.01
CA VAL A 599 18.83 11.51 -9.99
C VAL A 599 18.40 12.98 -10.18
N SER A 600 17.80 13.28 -11.33
CA SER A 600 17.19 14.55 -11.67
C SER A 600 15.79 14.27 -12.22
N SER A 601 14.79 14.98 -11.70
CA SER A 601 13.39 14.91 -12.12
C SER A 601 13.14 15.34 -13.58
N THR A 602 14.19 15.64 -14.35
CA THR A 602 14.13 16.10 -15.75
C THR A 602 14.43 15.05 -16.81
N ASP A 603 14.97 13.86 -16.49
CA ASP A 603 15.21 12.80 -17.50
C ASP A 603 14.01 11.84 -17.60
N LYS A 604 12.87 12.35 -18.08
CA LYS A 604 11.73 11.56 -18.56
C LYS A 604 11.88 11.19 -20.04
N THR A 605 13.04 10.73 -20.46
CA THR A 605 13.03 9.68 -21.49
C THR A 605 12.53 8.43 -20.78
N ARG A 606 11.19 8.25 -20.69
CA ARG A 606 10.52 7.06 -20.12
C ARG A 606 11.29 5.82 -20.56
N LEU A 607 11.96 5.13 -19.64
CA LEU A 607 12.55 3.82 -19.93
C LEU A 607 11.43 2.95 -20.49
N PRO A 608 11.53 2.48 -21.76
CA PRO A 608 10.41 1.83 -22.41
C PRO A 608 10.17 0.47 -21.78
N ILE A 609 8.90 0.13 -21.57
CA ILE A 609 8.52 -1.25 -21.22
C ILE A 609 8.72 -2.10 -22.48
N ARG A 610 9.61 -3.08 -22.40
CA ARG A 610 9.92 -3.99 -23.52
C ARG A 610 10.51 -5.29 -22.99
N TYR A 611 10.33 -6.35 -23.76
CA TYR A 611 11.06 -7.59 -23.51
C TYR A 611 12.57 -7.38 -23.60
N PHE A 612 13.31 -8.24 -22.90
CA PHE A 612 14.77 -8.25 -22.88
C PHE A 612 15.40 -7.00 -22.24
N ALA A 613 14.65 -6.34 -21.36
CA ALA A 613 15.11 -5.25 -20.52
C ALA A 613 14.53 -5.40 -19.11
N ASP A 614 15.23 -4.85 -18.13
CA ASP A 614 14.75 -4.77 -16.75
C ASP A 614 13.58 -3.82 -16.58
N ALA A 615 12.81 -4.00 -15.50
CA ALA A 615 11.55 -3.32 -15.32
C ALA A 615 11.76 -1.82 -15.05
N PRO A 616 11.14 -0.92 -15.82
CA PRO A 616 11.00 0.46 -15.40
C PRO A 616 9.93 0.57 -14.30
N LEU A 617 9.96 1.66 -13.53
CA LEU A 617 9.00 1.89 -12.44
C LEU A 617 7.53 1.78 -12.88
N THR A 618 7.22 2.23 -14.10
CA THR A 618 5.86 2.17 -14.67
C THR A 618 5.35 0.74 -14.87
N LEU A 619 6.23 -0.25 -15.08
CA LEU A 619 5.82 -1.65 -15.18
C LEU A 619 5.43 -2.20 -13.81
N LEU A 620 6.23 -1.90 -12.78
CA LEU A 620 5.93 -2.27 -11.40
C LEU A 620 4.62 -1.62 -10.92
N GLU A 621 4.46 -0.31 -11.15
CA GLU A 621 3.22 0.42 -10.84
C GLU A 621 2.00 -0.22 -11.50
N SER A 622 2.11 -0.58 -12.78
CA SER A 622 1.01 -1.23 -13.51
C SER A 622 0.68 -2.62 -12.93
N ALA A 623 1.68 -3.41 -12.55
CA ALA A 623 1.48 -4.72 -11.94
C ALA A 623 0.77 -4.63 -10.58
N LEU A 624 1.25 -3.72 -9.72
CA LEU A 624 0.69 -3.50 -8.37
C LEU A 624 -0.73 -2.92 -8.44
N GLY A 625 -0.97 -1.97 -9.35
CA GLY A 625 -2.30 -1.41 -9.58
C GLY A 625 -3.30 -2.47 -10.02
N TYR A 626 -2.94 -3.31 -11.00
CA TYR A 626 -3.81 -4.40 -11.45
C TYR A 626 -4.04 -5.43 -10.35
N ALA A 627 -2.99 -5.80 -9.60
CA ALA A 627 -3.10 -6.74 -8.49
C ALA A 627 -4.09 -6.23 -7.43
N LYS A 628 -3.98 -4.95 -7.06
CA LYS A 628 -4.84 -4.29 -6.07
C LYS A 628 -6.29 -4.20 -6.54
N GLU A 629 -6.50 -3.69 -7.74
CA GLU A 629 -7.83 -3.33 -8.24
C GLU A 629 -8.65 -4.56 -8.64
N HIS A 630 -8.00 -5.59 -9.20
CA HIS A 630 -8.72 -6.67 -9.88
C HIS A 630 -8.45 -8.08 -9.36
N VAL A 631 -7.41 -8.28 -8.53
CA VAL A 631 -6.96 -9.63 -8.17
C VAL A 631 -7.07 -9.90 -6.67
N VAL A 632 -6.27 -9.19 -5.87
CA VAL A 632 -6.25 -9.29 -4.42
C VAL A 632 -6.00 -7.89 -3.84
N ASP A 633 -7.08 -7.20 -3.47
CA ASP A 633 -7.04 -5.89 -2.81
C ASP A 633 -6.34 -5.94 -1.45
N ILE A 634 -6.63 -6.99 -0.67
CA ILE A 634 -6.05 -7.23 0.67
C ILE A 634 -5.61 -8.69 0.79
N PRO A 635 -4.33 -9.01 0.59
CA PRO A 635 -3.81 -10.35 0.84
C PRO A 635 -3.62 -10.60 2.33
N ASP A 636 -3.63 -11.87 2.73
CA ASP A 636 -3.21 -12.29 4.07
C ASP A 636 -1.69 -12.15 4.24
N ILE A 637 -0.95 -12.35 3.15
CA ILE A 637 0.51 -12.18 3.07
C ILE A 637 0.84 -11.49 1.74
N PHE A 638 1.56 -10.36 1.80
CA PHE A 638 2.29 -9.85 0.64
C PHE A 638 3.73 -10.36 0.73
N LEU A 639 4.06 -11.33 -0.12
CA LEU A 639 5.37 -11.95 -0.18
C LEU A 639 6.19 -11.32 -1.30
N TYR A 640 7.39 -10.82 -0.98
CA TYR A 640 8.35 -10.35 -1.97
C TYR A 640 9.68 -11.07 -1.76
N THR A 641 10.16 -11.84 -2.76
CA THR A 641 11.30 -12.76 -2.57
C THR A 641 12.68 -12.24 -2.96
N GLY A 642 12.83 -10.95 -3.30
CA GLY A 642 14.15 -10.31 -3.51
C GLY A 642 14.42 -9.85 -4.95
N ASP A 643 15.66 -9.46 -5.21
CA ASP A 643 16.14 -8.85 -6.46
C ASP A 643 15.35 -7.59 -6.83
N HIS A 644 15.55 -6.58 -6.00
CA HIS A 644 14.96 -5.27 -6.22
C HIS A 644 15.66 -4.49 -7.32
N THR A 645 16.97 -4.68 -7.49
CA THR A 645 17.80 -3.83 -8.35
C THR A 645 18.03 -4.43 -9.73
N ALA A 646 18.08 -3.57 -10.76
CA ALA A 646 18.40 -3.97 -12.12
C ALA A 646 19.73 -4.74 -12.24
N HIS A 647 19.89 -5.50 -13.31
CA HIS A 647 21.14 -6.16 -13.68
C HIS A 647 22.15 -5.13 -14.18
N GLY A 648 23.35 -5.11 -13.59
CA GLY A 648 24.43 -4.25 -14.05
C GLY A 648 25.45 -3.95 -12.96
N ASP A 649 26.49 -3.22 -13.35
CA ASP A 649 27.52 -2.72 -12.44
C ASP A 649 27.09 -1.36 -11.92
N PHE A 650 26.62 -1.30 -10.67
CA PHE A 650 26.07 -0.10 -10.07
C PHE A 650 26.85 0.34 -8.83
N THR A 651 26.67 1.59 -8.42
CA THR A 651 27.20 2.10 -7.14
C THR A 651 26.28 1.70 -5.97
N ASP A 652 26.81 1.61 -4.76
CA ASP A 652 26.03 1.41 -3.52
C ASP A 652 24.81 2.34 -3.43
N ASP A 653 25.01 3.61 -3.79
CA ASP A 653 23.98 4.64 -3.82
C ASP A 653 22.82 4.30 -4.76
N TYR A 654 23.11 3.67 -5.89
CA TYR A 654 22.10 3.24 -6.87
C TYR A 654 21.33 2.03 -6.34
N ILE A 655 22.05 1.03 -5.80
CA ILE A 655 21.43 -0.16 -5.20
C ILE A 655 20.46 0.24 -4.09
N ALA A 656 20.92 1.06 -3.12
CA ALA A 656 20.09 1.52 -2.02
C ALA A 656 18.86 2.29 -2.51
N LYS A 657 19.01 3.17 -3.52
CA LYS A 657 17.89 3.91 -4.10
C LYS A 657 16.92 3.02 -4.88
N ALA A 658 17.40 2.01 -5.59
CA ALA A 658 16.55 1.08 -6.33
C ALA A 658 15.71 0.22 -5.38
N VAL A 659 16.34 -0.34 -4.34
CA VAL A 659 15.65 -1.04 -3.25
C VAL A 659 14.62 -0.12 -2.59
N GLN A 660 15.03 1.09 -2.22
CA GLN A 660 14.14 2.06 -1.59
C GLN A 660 12.92 2.35 -2.47
N LYS A 661 13.11 2.69 -3.75
CA LYS A 661 12.00 2.98 -4.66
C LYS A 661 11.07 1.80 -4.86
N ASN A 662 11.62 0.59 -4.98
CA ASN A 662 10.82 -0.61 -5.15
C ASN A 662 9.95 -0.88 -3.90
N VAL A 663 10.55 -0.86 -2.71
CA VAL A 663 9.81 -1.08 -1.45
C VAL A 663 8.78 0.02 -1.19
N ARG A 664 9.13 1.30 -1.37
CA ARG A 664 8.18 2.41 -1.22
C ARG A 664 7.02 2.32 -2.22
N MET A 665 7.27 1.82 -3.43
CA MET A 665 6.21 1.59 -4.40
C MET A 665 5.26 0.48 -3.92
N MET A 666 5.78 -0.64 -3.44
CA MET A 666 4.94 -1.71 -2.86
C MET A 666 4.13 -1.20 -1.66
N GLU A 667 4.75 -0.45 -0.75
CA GLU A 667 4.10 0.18 0.42
C GLU A 667 2.99 1.16 0.01
N SER A 668 3.13 1.87 -1.11
CA SER A 668 2.10 2.80 -1.56
C SER A 668 0.79 2.11 -2.00
N TYR A 669 0.87 0.87 -2.50
CA TYR A 669 -0.30 0.07 -2.90
C TYR A 669 -0.81 -0.82 -1.74
N TYR A 670 0.11 -1.38 -0.96
CA TYR A 670 -0.19 -2.29 0.14
C TYR A 670 0.42 -1.79 1.45
N PRO A 671 -0.09 -0.70 2.04
CA PRO A 671 0.54 -0.05 3.18
C PRO A 671 0.60 -0.96 4.41
N PRO A 672 1.67 -0.88 5.23
CA PRO A 672 1.90 -1.79 6.36
C PRO A 672 0.97 -1.57 7.57
N LYS A 673 -0.07 -0.72 7.48
CA LYS A 673 -0.89 -0.36 8.66
C LYS A 673 -1.87 -1.48 9.06
N ASP A 674 -1.83 -1.84 10.35
CA ASP A 674 -2.73 -2.74 11.09
C ASP A 674 -2.76 -4.24 10.69
N ARG A 675 -1.91 -4.69 9.76
CA ARG A 675 -1.67 -6.12 9.49
C ARG A 675 -0.20 -6.34 9.12
N MET A 676 0.35 -7.50 9.48
CA MET A 676 1.72 -7.96 9.16
C MET A 676 1.97 -8.19 7.64
N ILE A 677 1.31 -7.42 6.78
CA ILE A 677 1.20 -7.66 5.34
C ILE A 677 2.56 -7.56 4.65
N LEU A 678 3.47 -6.71 5.12
CA LEU A 678 4.76 -6.46 4.45
C LEU A 678 6.00 -6.97 5.16
N GLU A 679 5.91 -7.59 6.35
CA GLU A 679 7.10 -8.16 7.01
C GLU A 679 7.85 -9.17 6.12
N PRO A 680 7.16 -10.02 5.32
CA PRO A 680 7.80 -10.95 4.39
C PRO A 680 8.33 -10.32 3.10
N THR A 681 8.46 -8.98 3.03
CA THR A 681 9.11 -8.30 1.90
C THR A 681 10.60 -8.03 2.11
N ALA A 682 11.09 -8.18 3.34
CA ALA A 682 12.52 -8.07 3.67
C ALA A 682 13.27 -9.37 3.36
N ILE A 683 13.29 -9.75 2.08
CA ILE A 683 14.07 -10.87 1.54
C ILE A 683 15.08 -10.30 0.54
N ILE A 684 16.35 -10.64 0.74
CA ILE A 684 17.46 -10.08 -0.02
C ILE A 684 17.80 -11.01 -1.17
N GLY A 685 17.84 -10.46 -2.39
CA GLY A 685 18.31 -11.16 -3.58
C GLY A 685 19.79 -10.93 -3.88
N ASN A 686 20.32 -11.62 -4.87
CA ASN A 686 21.73 -11.46 -5.26
C ASN A 686 22.04 -10.12 -5.91
N ALA A 687 21.08 -9.56 -6.67
CA ALA A 687 21.23 -8.29 -7.36
C ALA A 687 21.14 -7.08 -6.40
N ASP A 688 20.80 -7.33 -5.13
CA ASP A 688 20.74 -6.30 -4.09
C ASP A 688 22.11 -6.08 -3.39
N GLY A 689 23.15 -6.78 -3.85
CA GLY A 689 24.54 -6.58 -3.46
C GLY A 689 25.33 -5.76 -4.49
N ASN A 690 26.45 -5.17 -4.05
CA ASN A 690 27.40 -4.51 -4.95
C ASN A 690 28.83 -5.06 -4.76
N PRO A 691 29.45 -5.66 -5.79
CA PRO A 691 28.84 -6.06 -7.08
C PRO A 691 27.75 -7.13 -6.90
N ASP A 692 27.07 -7.54 -7.97
CA ASP A 692 26.09 -8.64 -7.94
C ASP A 692 26.66 -9.89 -7.23
N TYR A 693 25.83 -10.55 -6.42
CA TYR A 693 26.18 -11.64 -5.49
C TYR A 693 27.15 -11.28 -4.35
N HIS A 694 27.55 -10.02 -4.19
CA HIS A 694 28.41 -9.63 -3.10
C HIS A 694 27.64 -9.43 -1.79
N MET A 695 27.99 -10.22 -0.78
CA MET A 695 27.47 -10.06 0.58
C MET A 695 28.52 -10.53 1.59
N GLU A 696 28.91 -9.64 2.49
CA GLU A 696 29.83 -10.04 3.57
C GLU A 696 29.19 -11.12 4.45
N VAL A 697 29.98 -12.04 5.01
CA VAL A 697 29.49 -13.00 6.03
C VAL A 697 30.12 -12.65 7.37
N THR A 698 29.32 -12.00 8.22
CA THR A 698 29.70 -11.47 9.55
C THR A 698 29.20 -12.37 10.69
N ASP A 699 29.58 -12.07 11.94
CA ASP A 699 28.99 -12.75 13.09
C ASP A 699 27.49 -12.38 13.24
N PRO A 700 26.56 -13.32 13.03
CA PRO A 700 25.11 -13.05 13.05
C PRO A 700 24.56 -12.64 14.42
N GLU A 701 25.30 -12.88 15.50
CA GLU A 701 24.86 -12.57 16.87
C GLU A 701 25.40 -11.23 17.35
N THR A 702 26.56 -10.78 16.85
CA THR A 702 27.26 -9.62 17.43
C THR A 702 27.60 -8.50 16.45
N GLU A 703 27.60 -8.76 15.13
CA GLU A 703 28.06 -7.82 14.12
C GLU A 703 26.97 -7.41 13.14
N THR A 704 26.81 -6.11 12.92
CA THR A 704 26.00 -5.58 11.81
C THR A 704 26.70 -5.86 10.49
N ASN A 705 25.96 -6.46 9.55
CA ASN A 705 26.45 -6.74 8.22
C ASN A 705 26.41 -5.48 7.34
N PRO A 706 27.54 -5.05 6.76
CA PRO A 706 27.57 -3.80 5.99
C PRO A 706 26.78 -3.89 4.68
N SER A 707 26.78 -5.04 4.00
CA SER A 707 26.04 -5.24 2.74
C SER A 707 24.54 -5.19 2.96
N ILE A 708 24.05 -5.79 4.05
CA ILE A 708 22.62 -5.76 4.40
C ILE A 708 22.22 -4.36 4.89
N LYS A 709 23.03 -3.75 5.78
CA LYS A 709 22.71 -2.45 6.36
C LYS A 709 22.54 -1.37 5.29
N LEU A 710 23.31 -1.45 4.20
CA LEU A 710 23.24 -0.54 3.05
C LEU A 710 21.81 -0.37 2.50
N ILE A 711 21.02 -1.44 2.48
CA ILE A 711 19.69 -1.46 1.84
C ILE A 711 18.54 -1.59 2.84
N SER A 712 18.84 -1.99 4.07
CA SER A 712 17.86 -2.36 5.10
C SER A 712 16.95 -1.22 5.59
N GLU A 713 17.40 0.04 5.48
CA GLU A 713 16.78 1.18 6.16
C GLU A 713 15.36 1.44 5.67
N VAL A 714 15.02 1.05 4.44
CA VAL A 714 13.67 1.22 3.91
C VAL A 714 12.61 0.42 4.68
N TRP A 715 12.99 -0.68 5.32
CA TRP A 715 12.03 -1.51 6.07
C TRP A 715 11.81 -1.03 7.51
N GLU A 716 12.42 0.08 7.96
CA GLU A 716 12.24 0.59 9.34
C GLU A 716 10.78 0.97 9.65
N ASP A 717 10.00 1.34 8.63
CA ASP A 717 8.56 1.62 8.78
C ASP A 717 7.69 0.35 8.78
N SER A 718 8.23 -0.76 8.24
CA SER A 718 7.52 -2.02 8.02
C SER A 718 7.89 -3.12 9.02
N LEU A 719 9.03 -3.00 9.71
CA LEU A 719 9.53 -3.98 10.67
C LEU A 719 9.75 -3.36 12.05
N SER A 720 9.52 -4.14 13.10
CA SER A 720 9.91 -3.73 14.46
C SER A 720 11.41 -3.47 14.58
N ALA A 721 11.82 -2.58 15.49
CA ALA A 721 13.24 -2.29 15.73
C ALA A 721 14.08 -3.55 16.03
N VAL A 722 13.49 -4.57 16.68
CA VAL A 722 14.16 -5.86 16.93
C VAL A 722 14.36 -6.65 15.63
N ASN A 723 13.34 -6.69 14.77
CA ASN A 723 13.44 -7.37 13.48
C ASN A 723 14.42 -6.65 12.54
N ILE A 724 14.47 -5.31 12.57
CA ILE A 724 15.48 -4.53 11.82
C ILE A 724 16.89 -4.84 12.30
N ASP A 725 17.12 -4.87 13.61
CA ASP A 725 18.43 -5.23 14.16
C ASP A 725 18.84 -6.66 13.78
N MET A 726 17.91 -7.63 13.87
CA MET A 726 18.16 -8.99 13.42
C MET A 726 18.43 -9.07 11.92
N LEU A 727 17.64 -8.39 11.07
CA LEU A 727 17.84 -8.33 9.63
C LEU A 727 19.24 -7.80 9.32
N ASN A 728 19.62 -6.68 9.93
CA ASN A 728 20.91 -6.03 9.76
C ASN A 728 22.11 -6.92 10.11
N ARG A 729 21.95 -7.86 11.04
CA ARG A 729 23.04 -8.77 11.43
C ARG A 729 23.15 -10.00 10.53
N ARG A 730 22.03 -10.52 10.02
CA ARG A 730 22.01 -11.88 9.44
C ARG A 730 21.14 -12.07 8.18
N GLY A 731 20.20 -11.18 7.90
CA GLY A 731 19.38 -11.20 6.68
C GLY A 731 18.23 -12.22 6.69
N TYR A 732 17.94 -12.88 7.80
CA TYR A 732 16.85 -13.86 7.93
C TYR A 732 16.03 -13.68 9.21
N LEU A 733 14.72 -13.93 9.11
CA LEU A 733 13.73 -13.63 10.14
C LEU A 733 12.65 -14.72 10.24
N SER A 734 11.87 -14.67 11.32
CA SER A 734 10.68 -15.50 11.50
C SER A 734 9.55 -14.65 12.05
N TYR A 735 8.42 -14.67 11.36
CA TYR A 735 7.23 -13.88 11.65
C TYR A 735 6.09 -14.82 12.04
N ALA A 736 5.30 -14.49 13.06
CA ALA A 736 4.11 -15.26 13.41
C ALA A 736 2.90 -14.66 12.67
N LEU A 737 2.40 -15.34 11.63
CA LEU A 737 1.24 -14.87 10.88
C LEU A 737 -0.05 -14.94 11.73
N ASP A 738 -0.16 -15.99 12.53
CA ASP A 738 -1.20 -16.16 13.55
C ASP A 738 -0.67 -17.05 14.70
N ASP A 739 -1.57 -17.55 15.55
CA ASP A 739 -1.23 -18.38 16.69
C ASP A 739 -0.54 -19.69 16.32
N LYS A 740 -0.71 -20.20 15.09
CA LYS A 740 -0.21 -21.50 14.64
C LYS A 740 0.71 -21.45 13.43
N LEU A 741 0.70 -20.41 12.59
CA LEU A 741 1.51 -20.35 11.38
C LEU A 741 2.60 -19.28 11.48
N HIS A 742 3.82 -19.65 11.12
CA HIS A 742 4.95 -18.74 10.96
C HIS A 742 5.41 -18.62 9.50
N VAL A 743 5.89 -17.45 9.11
CA VAL A 743 6.64 -17.25 7.86
C VAL A 743 8.12 -17.11 8.22
N ILE A 744 8.97 -17.98 7.67
CA ILE A 744 10.42 -17.99 7.87
C ILE A 744 11.08 -17.48 6.60
N THR A 745 11.78 -16.35 6.67
CA THR A 745 12.52 -15.79 5.53
C THR A 745 14.00 -16.13 5.65
N LEU A 746 14.61 -16.59 4.56
CA LEU A 746 15.99 -17.03 4.50
C LEU A 746 16.86 -16.05 3.70
N ASN A 747 18.08 -15.84 4.18
CA ASN A 747 19.15 -15.20 3.42
C ASN A 747 19.85 -16.26 2.55
N THR A 748 19.44 -16.36 1.29
CA THR A 748 19.88 -17.45 0.40
C THR A 748 21.12 -17.12 -0.43
N VAL A 749 21.51 -15.84 -0.50
CA VAL A 749 22.64 -15.34 -1.29
C VAL A 749 23.96 -16.04 -0.91
N PRO A 750 24.31 -16.24 0.39
CA PRO A 750 25.52 -16.94 0.82
C PRO A 750 25.65 -18.39 0.36
N TYR A 751 24.58 -19.03 -0.11
CA TYR A 751 24.62 -20.42 -0.54
C TYR A 751 24.94 -20.57 -2.04
N SER A 752 24.87 -19.49 -2.81
CA SER A 752 25.14 -19.48 -4.24
C SER A 752 26.61 -19.79 -4.55
N PRO A 753 26.90 -20.62 -5.58
CA PRO A 753 28.25 -20.77 -6.11
C PRO A 753 28.87 -19.49 -6.67
N SER A 754 28.04 -18.46 -6.95
CA SER A 754 28.47 -17.15 -7.43
C SER A 754 28.72 -16.15 -6.30
N HIS A 755 28.45 -16.51 -5.05
CA HIS A 755 28.58 -15.62 -3.90
C HIS A 755 30.00 -15.04 -3.76
N LEU A 756 30.09 -13.74 -3.49
CA LEU A 756 31.34 -13.04 -3.24
C LEU A 756 31.34 -12.46 -1.82
N PRO A 757 32.33 -12.80 -0.96
CA PRO A 757 33.41 -13.78 -1.17
C PRO A 757 32.92 -15.24 -1.14
N ASP A 758 33.63 -16.16 -1.82
CA ASP A 758 33.24 -17.58 -1.90
C ASP A 758 33.03 -18.24 -0.52
N THR A 759 31.85 -18.83 -0.31
CA THR A 759 31.50 -19.54 0.94
C THR A 759 31.66 -21.05 0.82
N SER A 760 32.20 -21.59 -0.27
CA SER A 760 32.35 -23.03 -0.49
C SER A 760 33.11 -23.79 0.61
N ASN A 761 33.89 -23.08 1.44
CA ASN A 761 34.59 -23.66 2.62
C ASN A 761 33.85 -23.48 3.96
N GLN A 762 32.79 -22.67 4.01
CA GLN A 762 32.01 -22.45 5.24
C GLN A 762 30.95 -23.56 5.42
N PRO A 763 30.80 -24.16 6.61
CA PRO A 763 29.80 -25.21 6.80
C PRO A 763 28.37 -24.67 6.86
N ASP A 764 28.19 -23.48 7.43
CA ASP A 764 26.90 -22.82 7.65
C ASP A 764 27.09 -21.29 7.74
N PRO A 765 27.16 -20.57 6.60
CA PRO A 765 27.19 -19.11 6.58
C PRO A 765 26.11 -18.50 7.48
N PHE A 766 26.50 -17.52 8.31
CA PHE A 766 25.66 -16.91 9.34
C PHE A 766 25.03 -17.89 10.36
N GLY A 767 25.43 -19.16 10.43
CA GLY A 767 24.80 -20.13 11.33
C GLY A 767 23.31 -20.36 11.04
N GLN A 768 22.86 -20.06 9.82
CA GLN A 768 21.45 -20.04 9.45
C GLN A 768 20.81 -21.43 9.43
N PHE A 769 21.51 -22.51 9.03
CA PHE A 769 20.95 -23.86 9.12
C PHE A 769 20.77 -24.31 10.57
N ALA A 770 21.72 -24.00 11.45
CA ALA A 770 21.58 -24.28 12.87
C ALA A 770 20.42 -23.51 13.49
N TRP A 771 20.25 -22.24 13.11
CA TRP A 771 19.10 -21.43 13.50
C TRP A 771 17.78 -21.99 12.96
N LEU A 772 17.73 -22.42 11.70
CA LEU A 772 16.54 -22.97 11.04
C LEU A 772 16.09 -24.27 11.70
N ASP A 773 17.01 -25.22 11.96
CA ASP A 773 16.71 -26.47 12.65
C ASP A 773 16.12 -26.20 14.06
N LYS A 774 16.75 -25.28 14.81
CA LYS A 774 16.26 -24.88 16.14
C LYS A 774 14.88 -24.22 16.08
N THR A 775 14.64 -23.36 15.09
CA THR A 775 13.37 -22.63 14.93
C THR A 775 12.25 -23.61 14.59
N LEU A 776 12.46 -24.50 13.61
CA LEU A 776 11.49 -25.53 13.24
C LEU A 776 11.24 -26.53 14.37
N ALA A 777 12.26 -26.94 15.12
CA ALA A 777 12.09 -27.75 16.33
C ALA A 777 11.18 -27.05 17.36
N GLY A 778 11.38 -25.75 17.56
CA GLY A 778 10.56 -24.94 18.45
C GLY A 778 9.10 -24.91 18.02
N LEU A 779 8.84 -24.72 16.72
CA LEU A 779 7.49 -24.74 16.17
C LEU A 779 6.85 -26.12 16.28
N GLN A 780 7.58 -27.20 15.97
CA GLN A 780 7.09 -28.58 16.12
C GLN A 780 6.67 -28.87 17.56
N ASN A 781 7.52 -28.53 18.54
CA ASN A 781 7.23 -28.73 19.96
C ASN A 781 6.04 -27.90 20.45
N ALA A 782 5.78 -26.76 19.80
CA ALA A 782 4.65 -25.89 20.10
C ALA A 782 3.37 -26.26 19.31
N GLY A 783 3.41 -27.28 18.44
CA GLY A 783 2.29 -27.64 17.58
C GLY A 783 1.96 -26.59 16.51
N LYS A 784 2.96 -25.82 16.08
CA LYS A 784 2.87 -24.75 15.09
C LYS A 784 3.47 -25.18 13.74
N PHE A 785 3.15 -24.44 12.70
CA PHE A 785 3.49 -24.67 11.30
C PHE A 785 4.33 -23.53 10.71
N ALA A 786 4.96 -23.79 9.57
CA ALA A 786 5.81 -22.81 8.89
C ALA A 786 5.60 -22.78 7.37
N TYR A 787 5.64 -21.57 6.80
CA TYR A 787 6.05 -21.33 5.41
C TYR A 787 7.51 -20.90 5.39
N ILE A 788 8.27 -21.39 4.41
CA ILE A 788 9.66 -20.94 4.18
C ILE A 788 9.68 -20.09 2.90
N ALA A 789 10.36 -18.96 2.94
CA ALA A 789 10.59 -18.11 1.79
C ALA A 789 12.06 -17.69 1.68
N GLY A 790 12.55 -17.51 0.46
CA GLY A 790 13.89 -16.99 0.18
C GLY A 790 14.02 -16.61 -1.29
N HIS A 791 15.16 -16.08 -1.70
CA HIS A 791 15.36 -15.68 -3.09
C HIS A 791 15.80 -16.85 -3.99
N ILE A 792 17.05 -17.28 -3.83
CA ILE A 792 17.69 -18.33 -4.62
C ILE A 792 17.21 -19.69 -4.11
N ALA A 793 16.56 -20.46 -4.97
CA ALA A 793 16.10 -21.80 -4.63
C ALA A 793 17.27 -22.82 -4.56
N PRO A 794 17.24 -23.81 -3.64
CA PRO A 794 18.28 -24.83 -3.50
C PRO A 794 18.15 -25.93 -4.55
N ILE A 795 18.31 -25.59 -5.84
CA ILE A 795 18.01 -26.46 -6.98
C ILE A 795 19.15 -26.54 -8.00
N VAL A 796 18.98 -27.45 -8.96
CA VAL A 796 19.63 -27.35 -10.28
C VAL A 796 18.74 -26.49 -11.18
N GLY A 797 19.29 -25.36 -11.62
CA GLY A 797 18.57 -24.33 -12.39
C GLY A 797 18.06 -24.85 -13.74
N SER A 798 16.87 -24.40 -14.13
CA SER A 798 16.26 -24.76 -15.41
C SER A 798 17.01 -24.17 -16.61
N TYR A 799 17.77 -23.08 -16.42
CA TYR A 799 18.69 -22.53 -17.41
C TYR A 799 20.06 -23.19 -17.33
N GLY A 800 20.37 -24.06 -18.30
CA GLY A 800 21.71 -24.64 -18.47
C GLY A 800 22.13 -25.68 -17.42
N GLY A 801 21.27 -25.99 -16.45
CA GLY A 801 21.52 -27.02 -15.44
C GLY A 801 22.60 -26.62 -14.42
N ASN A 802 22.81 -25.32 -14.20
CA ASN A 802 23.77 -24.86 -13.20
C ASN A 802 23.20 -24.97 -11.79
N LEU A 803 24.05 -25.34 -10.84
CA LEU A 803 23.69 -25.37 -9.43
C LEU A 803 23.41 -23.94 -8.95
N GLN A 804 22.26 -23.75 -8.31
CA GLN A 804 21.87 -22.47 -7.73
C GLN A 804 22.44 -22.30 -6.33
N TRP A 805 22.60 -23.41 -5.59
CA TRP A 805 23.35 -23.47 -4.34
C TRP A 805 24.49 -24.49 -4.47
N HIS A 806 25.56 -24.34 -3.69
CA HIS A 806 26.53 -25.44 -3.56
C HIS A 806 25.82 -26.72 -3.09
N THR A 807 26.15 -27.87 -3.68
CA THR A 807 25.52 -29.17 -3.36
C THR A 807 25.50 -29.48 -1.87
N LYS A 808 26.57 -29.16 -1.12
CA LYS A 808 26.61 -29.36 0.34
C LYS A 808 25.46 -28.64 1.07
N TYR A 809 25.08 -27.46 0.60
CA TYR A 809 24.02 -26.66 1.18
C TYR A 809 22.64 -27.18 0.75
N ILE A 810 22.48 -27.64 -0.50
CA ILE A 810 21.25 -28.32 -0.94
C ILE A 810 20.98 -29.56 -0.08
N VAL A 811 22.00 -30.40 0.10
CA VAL A 811 21.89 -31.62 0.93
C VAL A 811 21.62 -31.28 2.38
N LYS A 812 22.32 -30.27 2.94
CA LYS A 812 22.09 -29.84 4.32
C LYS A 812 20.68 -29.26 4.51
N TYR A 813 20.21 -28.44 3.59
CA TYR A 813 18.87 -27.87 3.62
C TYR A 813 17.80 -28.96 3.56
N LYS A 814 17.90 -29.90 2.60
CA LYS A 814 17.00 -31.08 2.52
C LYS A 814 16.98 -31.87 3.82
N SER A 815 18.13 -32.10 4.43
CA SER A 815 18.20 -32.80 5.73
C SER A 815 17.48 -32.05 6.84
N VAL A 816 17.51 -30.72 6.85
CA VAL A 816 16.81 -29.91 7.85
C VAL A 816 15.31 -29.90 7.57
N VAL A 817 14.88 -29.51 6.36
CA VAL A 817 13.45 -29.41 6.06
C VAL A 817 12.74 -30.76 6.07
N GLY A 818 13.42 -31.83 5.66
CA GLY A 818 12.84 -33.18 5.66
C GLY A 818 12.55 -33.75 7.04
N LYS A 819 13.28 -33.28 8.06
CA LYS A 819 13.04 -33.61 9.48
C LYS A 819 11.76 -32.98 10.04
N TYR A 820 11.27 -31.91 9.40
CA TYR A 820 10.15 -31.09 9.87
C TYR A 820 9.04 -30.97 8.80
N ALA A 821 8.85 -32.01 8.00
CA ALA A 821 7.90 -32.04 6.89
C ALA A 821 6.44 -31.84 7.34
N ASP A 822 6.12 -32.30 8.55
CA ASP A 822 4.83 -32.14 9.21
C ASP A 822 4.57 -30.67 9.62
N VAL A 823 5.63 -29.93 9.91
CA VAL A 823 5.61 -28.50 10.27
C VAL A 823 5.54 -27.62 9.03
N ILE A 824 6.35 -27.90 8.01
CA ILE A 824 6.51 -27.04 6.83
C ILE A 824 5.37 -27.27 5.85
N LYS A 825 4.59 -26.22 5.57
CA LYS A 825 3.41 -26.29 4.70
C LYS A 825 3.65 -25.84 3.26
N ALA A 826 4.64 -24.98 3.05
CA ALA A 826 5.06 -24.53 1.72
C ALA A 826 6.45 -23.90 1.75
N GLN A 827 7.10 -23.88 0.58
CA GLN A 827 8.39 -23.25 0.36
C GLN A 827 8.33 -22.38 -0.91
N PHE A 828 8.64 -21.09 -0.81
CA PHE A 828 8.49 -20.10 -1.87
C PHE A 828 9.84 -19.45 -2.23
N PHE A 829 10.16 -19.41 -3.51
CA PHE A 829 11.41 -18.83 -4.04
C PHE A 829 11.19 -18.01 -5.32
N GLY A 830 12.23 -17.27 -5.74
CA GLY A 830 12.29 -16.49 -6.98
C GLY A 830 13.53 -16.83 -7.81
N HIS A 831 14.28 -15.81 -8.24
CA HIS A 831 15.60 -15.86 -8.87
C HIS A 831 15.68 -16.44 -10.30
N ILE A 832 14.88 -17.46 -10.61
CA ILE A 832 14.93 -18.13 -11.91
C ILE A 832 14.08 -17.40 -12.96
N HIS A 833 13.29 -16.40 -12.56
CA HIS A 833 12.35 -15.67 -13.44
C HIS A 833 11.37 -16.59 -14.17
N SER A 834 11.02 -17.73 -13.57
CA SER A 834 10.32 -18.83 -14.24
C SER A 834 9.33 -19.44 -13.26
N VAL A 835 8.10 -19.66 -13.72
CA VAL A 835 7.04 -20.25 -12.91
C VAL A 835 7.25 -21.76 -12.78
N GLU A 836 7.72 -22.23 -11.63
CA GLU A 836 8.10 -23.64 -11.47
C GLU A 836 7.67 -24.23 -10.13
N PHE A 837 7.53 -25.54 -10.09
CA PHE A 837 7.53 -26.29 -8.84
C PHE A 837 8.48 -27.48 -8.94
N ARG A 838 9.05 -27.91 -7.80
CA ARG A 838 9.98 -29.04 -7.74
C ARG A 838 9.49 -30.09 -6.76
N VAL A 839 9.40 -31.33 -7.24
CA VAL A 839 9.01 -32.53 -6.49
C VAL A 839 10.28 -33.32 -6.10
N PRO A 840 10.46 -33.69 -4.83
CA PRO A 840 11.56 -34.54 -4.39
C PRO A 840 11.68 -35.82 -5.21
N VAL A 841 12.88 -36.16 -5.68
CA VAL A 841 13.10 -37.40 -6.45
C VAL A 841 12.71 -38.64 -5.64
N MET A 842 13.02 -38.65 -4.35
CA MET A 842 12.71 -39.79 -3.46
C MET A 842 11.21 -40.10 -3.33
N SER A 843 10.33 -39.13 -3.63
CA SER A 843 8.87 -39.36 -3.60
C SER A 843 8.34 -39.98 -4.91
N LEU A 844 9.20 -40.17 -5.91
CA LEU A 844 8.85 -40.70 -7.22
C LEU A 844 9.23 -42.18 -7.40
N ASP A 845 10.10 -42.73 -6.55
CA ASP A 845 10.74 -44.06 -6.72
C ASP A 845 10.11 -45.22 -5.89
N GLU A 846 8.82 -45.13 -5.52
CA GLU A 846 7.96 -46.14 -4.82
C GLU A 846 7.98 -46.25 -3.28
N ALA A 847 6.76 -46.51 -2.75
CA ALA A 847 6.32 -46.90 -1.40
C ALA A 847 7.09 -46.30 -0.20
N VAL A 848 6.77 -45.05 0.13
CA VAL A 848 7.04 -44.50 1.46
C VAL A 848 6.41 -45.44 2.49
N SER A 849 7.22 -46.07 3.33
CA SER A 849 6.74 -46.86 4.46
C SER A 849 5.97 -45.93 5.41
N GLU A 850 4.78 -46.34 5.86
CA GLU A 850 3.91 -45.58 6.79
C GLU A 850 4.59 -45.15 8.11
N ASP A 851 5.80 -45.66 8.39
CA ASP A 851 6.55 -45.45 9.64
C ASP A 851 7.76 -44.50 9.48
N ASP A 852 8.00 -43.92 8.30
CA ASP A 852 9.14 -43.01 8.07
C ASP A 852 8.73 -41.55 8.29
N THR A 853 9.33 -40.91 9.29
CA THR A 853 9.03 -39.51 9.68
C THR A 853 9.71 -38.47 8.78
N PHE A 854 10.50 -38.92 7.79
CA PHE A 854 11.23 -38.06 6.86
C PHE A 854 10.51 -37.96 5.51
N GLU A 855 9.96 -36.78 5.22
CA GLU A 855 9.33 -36.46 3.94
C GLU A 855 9.86 -35.11 3.46
N LEU A 856 10.04 -34.90 2.16
CA LEU A 856 10.45 -33.59 1.66
C LEU A 856 9.24 -32.82 1.14
N PRO A 857 8.89 -31.65 1.70
CA PRO A 857 7.83 -30.84 1.12
C PRO A 857 8.25 -30.34 -0.28
N PRO A 858 7.31 -30.22 -1.23
CA PRO A 858 7.59 -29.60 -2.53
C PRO A 858 7.99 -28.13 -2.35
N MET A 859 8.58 -27.55 -3.40
CA MET A 859 8.91 -26.14 -3.44
C MET A 859 8.35 -25.48 -4.70
N TYR A 860 8.16 -24.17 -4.60
CA TYR A 860 7.58 -23.35 -5.64
C TYR A 860 8.47 -22.15 -5.94
N ILE A 861 8.56 -21.80 -7.22
CA ILE A 861 9.36 -20.70 -7.74
C ILE A 861 8.43 -19.81 -8.56
N THR A 862 8.39 -18.53 -8.23
CA THR A 862 7.53 -17.57 -8.91
C THR A 862 8.15 -17.02 -10.20
N GLY A 863 7.28 -16.51 -11.07
CA GLY A 863 7.69 -15.66 -12.19
C GLY A 863 8.21 -14.30 -11.72
N SER A 864 8.74 -13.54 -12.67
CA SER A 864 9.34 -12.22 -12.43
C SER A 864 8.47 -11.10 -12.98
N ILE A 865 8.57 -9.93 -12.37
CA ILE A 865 8.08 -8.68 -12.98
C ILE A 865 9.03 -8.22 -14.09
N SER A 866 10.35 -8.43 -13.95
CA SER A 866 11.32 -8.09 -14.99
C SER A 866 11.20 -9.00 -16.23
N PRO A 867 10.96 -8.45 -17.44
CA PRO A 867 10.91 -9.23 -18.67
C PRO A 867 12.30 -9.41 -19.31
N ILE A 868 13.41 -9.23 -18.57
CA ILE A 868 14.78 -9.25 -19.10
C ILE A 868 15.16 -10.55 -19.83
N PHE A 869 14.58 -11.69 -19.45
CA PHE A 869 14.80 -12.96 -20.14
C PHE A 869 13.74 -13.30 -21.18
N GLY A 870 12.88 -12.35 -21.52
CA GLY A 870 11.83 -12.49 -22.53
C GLY A 870 10.56 -13.19 -22.04
N ASN A 871 10.46 -13.51 -20.75
CA ASN A 871 9.19 -13.97 -20.16
C ASN A 871 8.20 -12.80 -20.06
N ASN A 872 6.91 -13.12 -19.97
CA ASN A 872 5.93 -12.08 -19.66
C ASN A 872 6.14 -11.60 -18.21
N PRO A 873 6.03 -10.29 -17.95
CA PRO A 873 5.93 -9.79 -16.58
C PRO A 873 4.75 -10.47 -15.89
N SER A 874 4.98 -11.03 -14.71
CA SER A 874 3.99 -11.84 -14.02
C SER A 874 4.15 -11.83 -12.50
N PHE A 875 3.04 -12.08 -11.80
CA PHE A 875 2.99 -12.30 -10.35
C PHE A 875 2.04 -13.46 -10.02
N MET A 876 2.14 -13.97 -8.80
CA MET A 876 1.38 -15.15 -8.37
C MET A 876 0.42 -14.85 -7.21
N VAL A 877 -0.70 -15.57 -7.19
CA VAL A 877 -1.62 -15.62 -6.05
C VAL A 877 -1.75 -17.07 -5.61
N TRP A 878 -1.54 -17.32 -4.32
CA TRP A 878 -1.70 -18.65 -3.71
C TRP A 878 -2.99 -18.70 -2.90
N GLU A 879 -3.73 -19.79 -3.03
CA GLU A 879 -4.86 -20.10 -2.17
C GLU A 879 -4.42 -21.11 -1.10
N TYR A 880 -4.77 -20.89 0.16
CA TYR A 880 -4.45 -21.82 1.24
C TYR A 880 -5.63 -22.06 2.17
N ASP A 881 -5.60 -23.23 2.83
CA ASP A 881 -6.58 -23.69 3.80
C ASP A 881 -6.27 -23.11 5.18
N THR A 882 -7.27 -22.51 5.84
CA THR A 882 -7.05 -21.77 7.09
C THR A 882 -6.86 -22.66 8.31
N GLU A 883 -7.33 -23.91 8.27
CA GLU A 883 -7.22 -24.83 9.41
C GLU A 883 -5.93 -25.64 9.36
N THR A 884 -5.58 -26.12 8.17
CA THR A 884 -4.43 -27.00 7.92
C THR A 884 -3.19 -26.25 7.45
N TYR A 885 -3.36 -24.98 7.03
CA TYR A 885 -2.33 -24.13 6.43
C TYR A 885 -1.69 -24.72 5.18
N LYS A 886 -2.34 -25.71 4.54
CA LYS A 886 -1.86 -26.27 3.28
C LYS A 886 -2.22 -25.35 2.13
N VAL A 887 -1.27 -25.13 1.23
CA VAL A 887 -1.55 -24.44 -0.03
C VAL A 887 -2.35 -25.36 -0.95
N LEU A 888 -3.43 -24.83 -1.50
CA LEU A 888 -4.46 -25.57 -2.22
C LEU A 888 -4.32 -25.42 -3.74
N ASP A 889 -4.03 -24.21 -4.21
CA ASP A 889 -3.86 -23.88 -5.63
C ASP A 889 -3.01 -22.62 -5.79
N TYR A 890 -2.56 -22.35 -7.02
CA TYR A 890 -1.97 -21.08 -7.39
C TYR A 890 -2.46 -20.59 -8.76
N ALA A 891 -2.56 -19.28 -8.88
CA ALA A 891 -2.93 -18.56 -10.08
C ALA A 891 -1.78 -17.62 -10.50
N VAL A 892 -1.48 -17.59 -11.79
CA VAL A 892 -0.47 -16.68 -12.36
C VAL A 892 -1.17 -15.61 -13.17
N TYR A 893 -0.88 -14.36 -12.84
CA TYR A 893 -1.33 -13.19 -13.59
C TYR A 893 -0.15 -12.60 -14.33
N GLY A 894 -0.38 -12.13 -15.55
CA GLY A 894 0.68 -11.58 -16.38
C GLY A 894 0.14 -10.78 -17.54
N SER A 895 1.05 -10.13 -18.25
CA SER A 895 0.72 -9.21 -19.34
C SER A 895 1.64 -9.42 -20.54
N ASP A 896 1.07 -9.40 -21.74
CA ASP A 896 1.86 -9.29 -22.97
C ASP A 896 2.31 -7.83 -23.14
N ILE A 897 3.56 -7.61 -23.55
CA ILE A 897 4.07 -6.26 -23.82
C ILE A 897 3.85 -5.94 -25.31
N ARG A 898 2.97 -4.99 -25.60
CA ARG A 898 2.64 -4.54 -26.96
C ARG A 898 3.42 -3.29 -27.34
N GLU A 899 3.56 -3.04 -28.65
CA GLU A 899 4.15 -1.79 -29.17
C GLU A 899 3.15 -0.63 -29.24
N SER A 900 1.86 -0.90 -29.03
CA SER A 900 0.74 0.04 -29.19
C SER A 900 -0.12 0.13 -27.93
N GLU A 901 -0.80 1.26 -27.72
CA GLU A 901 -1.60 1.51 -26.52
C GLU A 901 -2.97 0.76 -26.50
N PRO A 902 -3.40 0.22 -25.35
CA PRO A 902 -2.65 0.17 -24.09
C PRO A 902 -1.49 -0.84 -24.16
N GLN A 903 -0.31 -0.41 -23.72
CA GLN A 903 0.94 -1.18 -23.85
C GLN A 903 0.93 -2.52 -23.08
N LEU A 904 0.18 -2.58 -21.98
CA LEU A 904 0.03 -3.74 -21.10
C LEU A 904 -1.43 -4.22 -21.08
N ASP A 905 -1.61 -5.53 -20.95
CA ASP A 905 -2.90 -6.24 -20.89
C ASP A 905 -2.83 -7.31 -19.79
N TRP A 906 -2.83 -6.88 -18.54
CA TRP A 906 -2.80 -7.77 -17.39
C TRP A 906 -4.06 -8.63 -17.33
N LYS A 907 -3.86 -9.95 -17.15
CA LYS A 907 -4.94 -10.94 -17.08
C LYS A 907 -4.51 -12.17 -16.32
N LEU A 908 -5.48 -12.99 -15.91
CA LEU A 908 -5.20 -14.36 -15.47
C LEU A 908 -4.61 -15.14 -16.63
N LEU A 909 -3.39 -15.65 -16.46
CA LEU A 909 -2.78 -16.54 -17.43
C LEU A 909 -3.27 -17.96 -17.21
N PHE A 910 -3.12 -18.51 -16.01
CA PHE A 910 -3.59 -19.85 -15.70
C PHE A 910 -3.73 -20.09 -14.20
N LYS A 911 -4.51 -21.12 -13.84
CA LYS A 911 -4.52 -21.75 -12.52
C LYS A 911 -3.96 -23.17 -12.60
N ALA A 912 -3.21 -23.58 -11.59
CA ALA A 912 -2.58 -24.90 -11.60
C ALA A 912 -3.60 -26.04 -11.60
N SER A 913 -4.67 -25.92 -10.80
CA SER A 913 -5.77 -26.88 -10.78
C SER A 913 -6.41 -27.11 -12.16
N GLU A 914 -6.68 -26.03 -12.89
CA GLU A 914 -7.33 -26.06 -14.21
C GLU A 914 -6.40 -26.60 -15.30
N ASP A 915 -5.19 -26.07 -15.40
CA ASP A 915 -4.29 -26.40 -16.52
C ASP A 915 -3.68 -27.80 -16.40
N TYR A 916 -3.42 -28.24 -15.16
CA TYR A 916 -2.73 -29.49 -14.85
C TYR A 916 -3.65 -30.59 -14.32
N GLY A 917 -4.92 -30.28 -14.10
CA GLY A 917 -5.90 -31.20 -13.51
C GLY A 917 -5.53 -31.62 -12.08
N LEU A 918 -4.90 -30.71 -11.32
CA LEU A 918 -4.49 -30.96 -9.94
C LEU A 918 -5.68 -30.78 -9.00
N LYS A 919 -5.85 -31.71 -8.05
CA LYS A 919 -6.86 -31.61 -6.99
C LYS A 919 -6.36 -30.87 -5.75
N SER A 920 -5.05 -30.81 -5.58
CA SER A 920 -4.35 -30.12 -4.50
C SER A 920 -2.88 -29.92 -4.89
N LEU A 921 -2.15 -29.11 -4.12
CA LEU A 921 -0.69 -29.00 -4.22
C LEU A 921 0.05 -29.92 -3.22
N SER A 922 -0.58 -31.01 -2.78
CA SER A 922 0.06 -32.00 -1.92
C SER A 922 1.20 -32.72 -2.65
N LEU A 923 2.19 -33.22 -1.89
CA LEU A 923 3.30 -33.99 -2.46
C LEU A 923 2.80 -35.18 -3.29
N MET A 924 1.76 -35.87 -2.83
CA MET A 924 1.15 -36.99 -3.52
C MET A 924 0.55 -36.59 -4.87
N GLU A 925 -0.25 -35.51 -4.91
CA GLU A 925 -0.89 -35.07 -6.17
C GLU A 925 0.15 -34.51 -7.16
N LEU A 926 1.17 -33.78 -6.68
CA LEU A 926 2.25 -33.30 -7.53
C LEU A 926 3.14 -34.45 -8.04
N SER A 927 3.42 -35.45 -7.22
CA SER A 927 4.13 -36.66 -7.66
C SER A 927 3.33 -37.41 -8.73
N ALA A 928 2.02 -37.55 -8.55
CA ALA A 928 1.14 -38.12 -9.57
C ALA A 928 1.14 -37.28 -10.85
N PHE A 929 1.15 -35.95 -10.77
CA PHE A 929 1.30 -35.10 -11.93
C PHE A 929 2.62 -35.33 -12.67
N VAL A 930 3.75 -35.44 -11.95
CA VAL A 930 5.05 -35.75 -12.58
C VAL A 930 4.98 -37.07 -13.33
N GLN A 931 4.42 -38.11 -12.72
CA GLN A 931 4.22 -39.42 -13.37
C GLN A 931 3.29 -39.35 -14.59
N ARG A 932 2.26 -38.48 -14.57
CA ARG A 932 1.42 -38.20 -15.76
C ARG A 932 2.23 -37.51 -16.85
N ALA A 933 3.04 -36.51 -16.48
CA ALA A 933 3.87 -35.73 -17.41
C ALA A 933 4.94 -36.60 -18.09
N GLU A 934 5.51 -37.59 -17.38
CA GLU A 934 6.45 -38.57 -17.93
C GLU A 934 5.87 -39.39 -19.10
N ARG A 935 4.53 -39.46 -19.21
CA ARG A 935 3.81 -40.25 -20.22
C ARG A 935 3.02 -39.37 -21.20
N ASN A 936 3.01 -38.06 -21.01
CA ASN A 936 2.20 -37.13 -21.77
C ASN A 936 3.00 -35.87 -22.12
N PHE A 937 3.65 -35.86 -23.28
CA PHE A 937 4.46 -34.71 -23.71
C PHE A 937 3.64 -33.44 -23.97
N SER A 938 2.35 -33.55 -24.32
CA SER A 938 1.50 -32.35 -24.42
C SER A 938 1.30 -31.68 -23.05
N LEU A 939 1.32 -32.46 -21.95
CA LEU A 939 1.29 -31.91 -20.60
C LEU A 939 2.63 -31.24 -20.24
N VAL A 940 3.76 -31.80 -20.69
CA VAL A 940 5.09 -31.18 -20.55
C VAL A 940 5.18 -29.88 -21.35
N GLU A 941 4.67 -29.85 -22.58
CA GLU A 941 4.58 -28.64 -23.40
C GLU A 941 3.74 -27.57 -22.72
N LYS A 942 2.57 -27.94 -22.19
CA LYS A 942 1.71 -27.00 -21.45
C LYS A 942 2.44 -26.44 -20.22
N TYR A 943 3.08 -27.31 -19.43
CA TYR A 943 3.88 -26.89 -18.29
C TYR A 943 5.01 -25.93 -18.72
N TYR A 944 5.75 -26.24 -19.79
CA TYR A 944 6.78 -25.36 -20.35
C TYR A 944 6.25 -23.96 -20.70
N TRP A 945 5.10 -23.88 -21.39
CA TRP A 945 4.50 -22.60 -21.74
C TRP A 945 4.14 -21.78 -20.50
N ASN A 946 3.59 -22.44 -19.49
CA ASN A 946 3.25 -21.82 -18.22
C ASN A 946 4.50 -21.38 -17.44
N MET A 947 5.61 -22.16 -17.48
CA MET A 947 6.90 -21.76 -16.89
C MET A 947 7.39 -20.41 -17.42
N LYS A 948 7.09 -20.10 -18.69
CA LYS A 948 7.47 -18.85 -19.36
C LYS A 948 6.42 -17.75 -19.25
N ALA A 949 5.48 -17.87 -18.30
CA ALA A 949 4.33 -16.98 -18.15
C ALA A 949 3.58 -16.77 -19.49
N ARG A 950 3.49 -17.84 -20.30
CA ARG A 950 2.87 -17.85 -21.64
C ARG A 950 3.41 -16.78 -22.59
N SER A 951 4.69 -16.42 -22.44
CA SER A 951 5.33 -15.39 -23.25
C SER A 951 5.28 -15.68 -24.75
N PRO A 952 4.96 -14.68 -25.59
CA PRO A 952 5.05 -14.81 -27.05
C PRO A 952 6.50 -15.00 -27.54
N ASN A 953 7.50 -14.69 -26.71
CA ASN A 953 8.92 -14.85 -27.05
C ASN A 953 9.47 -16.24 -26.68
N ALA A 954 8.71 -17.06 -25.94
CA ALA A 954 9.13 -18.42 -25.64
C ALA A 954 9.09 -19.28 -26.91
N ARG A 955 10.14 -20.07 -27.11
CA ARG A 955 10.23 -20.96 -28.28
C ARG A 955 9.36 -22.19 -28.04
N PRO A 956 8.62 -22.70 -29.05
CA PRO A 956 7.87 -23.93 -28.89
C PRO A 956 8.75 -25.09 -28.43
N CYS A 957 8.39 -25.73 -27.32
CA CYS A 957 9.12 -26.85 -26.74
C CYS A 957 8.73 -28.18 -27.39
N LYS A 958 9.14 -28.40 -28.64
CA LYS A 958 8.72 -29.57 -29.43
C LYS A 958 9.78 -30.63 -29.64
N ASP A 959 11.05 -30.30 -29.40
CA ASP A 959 12.15 -31.24 -29.57
C ASP A 959 12.40 -32.06 -28.29
N ALA A 960 13.00 -33.23 -28.46
CA ALA A 960 13.29 -34.15 -27.37
C ALA A 960 14.18 -33.54 -26.28
N VAL A 961 15.08 -32.61 -26.63
CA VAL A 961 15.98 -31.95 -25.67
C VAL A 961 15.19 -31.03 -24.76
N CYS A 962 14.29 -30.21 -25.32
CA CYS A 962 13.46 -29.30 -24.57
C CYS A 962 12.47 -30.05 -23.67
N LEU A 963 11.79 -31.06 -24.21
CA LEU A 963 10.83 -31.88 -23.45
C LEU A 963 11.54 -32.59 -22.29
N SER A 964 12.70 -33.20 -22.52
CA SER A 964 13.48 -33.88 -21.47
C SER A 964 13.95 -32.92 -20.39
N LYS A 965 14.49 -31.76 -20.77
CA LYS A 965 14.92 -30.73 -19.82
C LYS A 965 13.73 -30.27 -18.95
N THR A 966 12.62 -29.93 -19.59
CA THR A 966 11.41 -29.47 -18.90
C THR A 966 10.90 -30.53 -17.93
N LEU A 967 10.76 -31.78 -18.38
CA LEU A 967 10.32 -32.88 -17.54
C LEU A 967 11.26 -33.08 -16.33
N CYS A 968 12.57 -33.09 -16.56
CA CYS A 968 13.55 -33.27 -15.49
C CYS A 968 13.58 -32.07 -14.53
N THR A 969 13.17 -30.87 -14.96
CA THR A 969 13.05 -29.74 -14.03
C THR A 969 11.92 -29.92 -13.02
N LEU A 970 10.88 -30.71 -13.28
CA LEU A 970 9.85 -30.98 -12.28
C LEU A 970 10.39 -31.71 -11.03
N LYS A 971 11.59 -32.27 -11.10
CA LYS A 971 12.24 -33.03 -10.02
C LYS A 971 13.27 -32.18 -9.27
N TRP A 972 13.40 -32.40 -7.96
CA TRP A 972 14.32 -31.69 -7.09
C TRP A 972 15.64 -32.45 -6.89
N TRP A 973 16.64 -32.12 -7.70
CA TRP A 973 17.96 -32.76 -7.72
C TRP A 973 18.94 -32.19 -6.69
N ASN A 974 19.98 -32.96 -6.35
CA ASN A 974 21.09 -32.51 -5.50
C ASN A 974 22.29 -32.05 -6.33
N THR A 975 22.52 -32.72 -7.45
CA THR A 975 23.70 -32.50 -8.30
C THR A 975 23.32 -32.28 -9.75
N LYS A 976 24.20 -31.58 -10.47
CA LYS A 976 24.09 -31.40 -11.91
C LYS A 976 24.12 -32.73 -12.66
N ASP A 977 24.93 -33.68 -12.21
CA ASP A 977 25.08 -34.98 -12.88
C ASP A 977 23.79 -35.79 -12.82
N GLU A 978 23.10 -35.84 -11.67
CA GLU A 978 21.78 -36.49 -11.54
C GLU A 978 20.76 -35.90 -12.52
N PHE A 979 20.72 -34.56 -12.62
CA PHE A 979 19.83 -33.87 -13.56
C PHE A 979 20.16 -34.19 -15.02
N LEU A 980 21.44 -34.22 -15.39
CA LEU A 980 21.87 -34.56 -16.74
C LEU A 980 21.58 -36.02 -17.10
N VAL A 981 21.73 -36.95 -16.15
CA VAL A 981 21.35 -38.36 -16.34
C VAL A 981 19.85 -38.49 -16.61
N CYS A 982 19.01 -37.75 -15.89
CA CYS A 982 17.56 -37.71 -16.18
C CYS A 982 17.30 -37.24 -17.61
N ILE A 983 17.97 -36.16 -18.05
CA ILE A 983 17.80 -35.61 -19.40
C ILE A 983 18.18 -36.64 -20.45
N ASP A 984 19.35 -37.25 -20.33
CA ASP A 984 19.86 -38.24 -21.30
C ASP A 984 18.94 -39.47 -21.41
N THR A 985 18.49 -39.97 -20.26
CA THR A 985 17.56 -41.10 -20.17
C THR A 985 16.23 -40.77 -20.85
N THR A 986 15.64 -39.62 -20.52
CA THR A 986 14.36 -39.18 -21.09
C THR A 986 14.49 -38.90 -22.58
N GLN A 987 15.57 -38.27 -23.01
CA GLN A 987 15.80 -37.93 -24.41
C GLN A 987 15.91 -39.19 -25.27
N THR A 988 16.55 -40.24 -24.75
CA THR A 988 16.63 -41.55 -25.41
C THR A 988 15.25 -42.20 -25.53
N LEU A 989 14.43 -42.13 -24.48
CA LEU A 989 13.05 -42.64 -24.50
C LEU A 989 12.17 -41.91 -25.51
N ILE A 990 12.26 -40.57 -25.58
CA ILE A 990 11.52 -39.75 -26.55
C ILE A 990 11.95 -40.07 -27.98
N ALA A 991 13.26 -40.17 -28.23
CA ALA A 991 13.79 -40.50 -29.56
C ALA A 991 13.29 -41.87 -30.04
N GLY A 992 13.20 -42.86 -29.14
CA GLY A 992 12.66 -44.19 -29.46
C GLY A 992 11.16 -44.22 -29.81
N LEU A 993 10.38 -43.24 -29.36
CA LEU A 993 8.94 -43.11 -29.68
C LEU A 993 8.70 -42.41 -31.02
N VAL A 994 9.62 -41.56 -31.47
CA VAL A 994 9.49 -40.79 -32.73
C VAL A 994 9.89 -41.60 -33.97
N ASP A 995 10.73 -42.64 -33.82
CA ASP A 995 11.10 -43.55 -34.92
C ASP A 995 10.04 -44.65 -35.20
N GLY A 996 8.97 -44.72 -34.40
CA GLY A 996 7.85 -45.65 -34.57
C GLY A 996 6.61 -44.98 -35.19
N ASN A 997 6.55 -44.85 -36.51
CA ASN A 997 5.38 -44.37 -37.26
C ASN A 997 4.11 -45.22 -36.96
N ASP A 998 3.18 -44.70 -36.16
CA ASP A 998 1.79 -44.46 -36.57
C ASP A 998 1.07 -43.56 -35.56
N ALA A 999 0.59 -42.41 -36.02
CA ALA A 999 -0.07 -41.41 -35.20
C ALA A 999 -1.57 -41.68 -35.11
N THR A 1000 -2.01 -42.48 -34.14
CA THR A 1000 -3.35 -42.42 -33.53
C THR A 1000 -3.35 -43.23 -32.22
N GLU A 1001 -3.78 -42.59 -31.12
CA GLU A 1001 -4.15 -43.18 -29.81
C GLU A 1001 -3.62 -44.58 -29.50
N ILE A 1002 -2.50 -44.67 -28.76
CA ILE A 1002 -2.09 -45.94 -28.15
C ILE A 1002 -2.70 -46.02 -26.75
N SER A 1003 -3.81 -46.75 -26.62
CA SER A 1003 -4.26 -47.27 -25.33
C SER A 1003 -3.31 -48.40 -24.91
N MET A 1004 -2.41 -48.17 -23.97
CA MET A 1004 -1.65 -49.27 -23.35
C MET A 1004 -2.54 -49.95 -22.29
N SER A 1005 -2.77 -51.26 -22.46
CA SER A 1005 -3.49 -52.07 -21.48
C SER A 1005 -2.61 -52.34 -20.25
N THR A 1006 -3.24 -52.46 -19.08
CA THR A 1006 -2.61 -52.63 -17.76
C THR A 1006 -1.77 -53.91 -17.62
N ALA A 1007 -1.79 -54.81 -18.60
CA ALA A 1007 -1.05 -56.07 -18.57
C ALA A 1007 0.42 -55.94 -19.02
N ASP A 1008 0.75 -55.00 -19.92
CA ASP A 1008 2.10 -54.88 -20.47
C ASP A 1008 3.04 -54.07 -19.55
N VAL A 1009 2.49 -53.21 -18.68
CA VAL A 1009 3.27 -52.43 -17.69
C VAL A 1009 3.66 -53.29 -16.49
N ALA A 1010 2.80 -54.23 -16.08
CA ALA A 1010 3.09 -55.15 -14.98
C ALA A 1010 4.26 -56.10 -15.29
N ALA A 1011 4.53 -56.38 -16.57
CA ALA A 1011 5.66 -57.19 -16.99
C ALA A 1011 7.00 -56.45 -16.94
N ALA A 1012 7.00 -55.12 -17.01
CA ALA A 1012 8.21 -54.29 -16.91
C ALA A 1012 8.57 -53.92 -15.46
N SER A 1013 7.60 -53.90 -14.54
CA SER A 1013 7.83 -53.58 -13.12
C SER A 1013 8.10 -54.79 -12.23
N SER A 1014 7.96 -56.03 -12.70
CA SER A 1014 8.07 -57.23 -11.86
C SER A 1014 9.36 -58.05 -12.02
N SER A 1015 10.44 -57.52 -12.61
CA SER A 1015 11.71 -58.28 -12.72
C SER A 1015 12.89 -57.56 -12.09
N THR A 1016 12.89 -57.41 -10.76
CA THR A 1016 14.11 -57.21 -9.99
C THR A 1016 14.72 -58.55 -9.58
N LEU A 1017 15.96 -58.76 -10.01
CA LEU A 1017 16.99 -59.65 -9.46
C LEU A 1017 16.78 -61.17 -9.55
N GLN A 1018 17.37 -61.76 -10.60
CA GLN A 1018 18.18 -62.97 -10.42
C GLN A 1018 19.30 -63.13 -11.49
N SER A 1019 20.54 -63.03 -10.99
CA SER A 1019 21.78 -63.72 -11.41
C SER A 1019 22.71 -63.16 -12.53
N ASN A 1020 23.90 -62.75 -12.05
CA ASN A 1020 25.26 -63.06 -12.54
C ASN A 1020 25.70 -62.69 -13.97
N PHE A 1021 26.36 -61.53 -14.15
CA PHE A 1021 27.49 -61.25 -15.07
C PHE A 1021 27.92 -59.77 -14.84
N ALA A 1022 29.15 -59.30 -14.62
CA ALA A 1022 30.45 -59.90 -14.32
C ALA A 1022 31.30 -58.87 -13.55
N LEU A 1023 31.75 -59.22 -12.33
CA LEU A 1023 32.60 -58.38 -11.45
C LEU A 1023 34.02 -58.10 -12.02
N LYS A 1024 34.36 -58.67 -13.18
CA LYS A 1024 35.68 -58.54 -13.81
C LYS A 1024 35.86 -57.25 -14.63
N ASP A 1025 34.80 -56.69 -15.19
CA ASP A 1025 34.90 -55.53 -16.10
C ASP A 1025 35.05 -54.20 -15.34
N VAL A 1026 34.49 -54.14 -14.13
CA VAL A 1026 34.63 -52.97 -13.24
C VAL A 1026 36.04 -52.87 -12.66
N LEU A 1027 36.66 -54.00 -12.31
CA LEU A 1027 38.04 -54.03 -11.77
C LEU A 1027 39.11 -53.71 -12.83
N LEU A 1028 38.88 -54.05 -14.10
CA LEU A 1028 39.81 -53.72 -15.19
C LEU A 1028 39.80 -52.20 -15.47
N THR A 1029 38.63 -51.58 -15.41
CA THR A 1029 38.42 -50.16 -15.72
C THR A 1029 39.02 -49.25 -14.64
N ILE A 1030 38.86 -49.61 -13.36
CA ILE A 1030 39.48 -48.87 -12.22
C ILE A 1030 41.01 -48.99 -12.24
N GLY A 1031 41.56 -50.13 -12.68
CA GLY A 1031 43.01 -50.32 -12.82
C GLY A 1031 43.65 -49.44 -13.89
N THR A 1032 42.94 -49.18 -15.00
CA THR A 1032 43.44 -48.36 -16.11
C THR A 1032 43.43 -46.86 -15.84
N THR A 1033 42.43 -46.34 -15.11
CA THR A 1033 42.35 -44.92 -14.73
C THR A 1033 43.35 -44.55 -13.64
N ALA A 1034 43.61 -45.43 -12.67
CA ALA A 1034 44.64 -45.20 -11.66
C ALA A 1034 46.05 -45.13 -12.27
N LEU A 1035 46.35 -45.95 -13.28
CA LEU A 1035 47.66 -45.96 -13.95
C LEU A 1035 47.87 -44.69 -14.80
N ALA A 1036 46.83 -44.19 -15.47
CA ALA A 1036 46.90 -42.96 -16.27
C ALA A 1036 47.19 -41.73 -15.41
N THR A 1037 46.58 -41.64 -14.23
CA THR A 1037 46.78 -40.51 -13.30
C THR A 1037 48.20 -40.51 -12.71
N VAL A 1038 48.75 -41.69 -12.38
CA VAL A 1038 50.13 -41.82 -11.87
C VAL A 1038 51.16 -41.45 -12.95
N VAL A 1039 50.93 -41.83 -14.21
CA VAL A 1039 51.80 -41.46 -15.34
C VAL A 1039 51.75 -39.95 -15.61
N ALA A 1040 50.57 -39.32 -15.55
CA ALA A 1040 50.43 -37.88 -15.73
C ALA A 1040 51.18 -37.08 -14.64
N ILE A 1041 51.08 -37.50 -13.38
CA ILE A 1041 51.80 -36.88 -12.26
C ILE A 1041 53.32 -37.06 -12.43
N ALA A 1042 53.78 -38.24 -12.84
CA ALA A 1042 55.19 -38.49 -13.10
C ALA A 1042 55.74 -37.61 -14.24
N CYS A 1043 54.97 -37.40 -15.32
CA CYS A 1043 55.35 -36.50 -16.40
C CYS A 1043 55.48 -35.05 -15.95
N VAL A 1044 54.56 -34.55 -15.12
CA VAL A 1044 54.63 -33.18 -14.58
C VAL A 1044 55.84 -33.01 -13.67
N VAL A 1045 56.11 -33.96 -12.79
CA VAL A 1045 57.27 -33.93 -11.89
C VAL A 1045 58.59 -34.00 -12.67
N LEU A 1046 58.68 -34.86 -13.69
CA LEU A 1046 59.86 -34.94 -14.55
C LEU A 1046 60.06 -33.68 -15.40
N THR A 1047 58.99 -33.02 -15.82
CA THR A 1047 59.05 -31.75 -16.55
C THR A 1047 59.56 -30.62 -15.65
N ILE A 1048 59.05 -30.51 -14.42
CA ILE A 1048 59.52 -29.52 -13.43
C ILE A 1048 60.99 -29.78 -13.05
N TYR A 1049 61.38 -31.05 -12.89
CA TYR A 1049 62.77 -31.44 -12.63
C TYR A 1049 63.69 -31.11 -13.81
N GLY A 1050 63.24 -31.36 -15.05
CA GLY A 1050 63.95 -31.00 -16.27
C GLY A 1050 64.15 -29.49 -16.41
N LEU A 1051 63.13 -28.69 -16.12
CA LEU A 1051 63.16 -27.22 -16.16
C LEU A 1051 64.07 -26.61 -15.08
N ARG A 1052 64.13 -27.22 -13.89
CA ARG A 1052 65.10 -26.82 -12.84
C ARG A 1052 66.54 -27.19 -13.20
N ARG A 1053 66.76 -28.33 -13.86
CA ARG A 1053 68.11 -28.78 -14.27
C ARG A 1053 68.65 -28.03 -15.49
N SER A 1054 67.77 -27.49 -16.33
CA SER A 1054 68.13 -26.65 -17.49
C SER A 1054 68.28 -25.16 -17.16
N GLY A 1055 68.19 -24.79 -15.88
CA GLY A 1055 68.48 -23.42 -15.41
C GLY A 1055 67.42 -22.37 -15.75
N ILE A 1056 66.23 -22.79 -16.18
CA ILE A 1056 65.14 -21.88 -16.57
C ILE A 1056 64.39 -21.34 -15.33
N LEU A 1057 64.40 -22.08 -14.22
CA LEU A 1057 63.82 -21.66 -12.94
C LEU A 1057 64.93 -21.24 -11.97
N GLU A 1058 65.27 -19.94 -11.93
CA GLU A 1058 66.18 -19.38 -10.92
C GLU A 1058 65.45 -19.02 -9.61
N ASN A 1059 66.04 -19.44 -8.48
CA ASN A 1059 65.63 -19.05 -7.12
C ASN A 1059 66.13 -17.64 -6.80
N ARG A 1060 65.24 -16.73 -6.37
CA ARG A 1060 65.62 -15.61 -5.49
C ARG A 1060 64.55 -15.31 -4.45
N GLY A 1061 64.96 -15.38 -3.19
CA GLY A 1061 64.30 -14.74 -2.06
C GLY A 1061 64.99 -13.43 -1.65
N ALA A 1062 64.24 -12.68 -0.84
CA ALA A 1062 64.61 -11.57 0.05
C ALA A 1062 64.80 -10.15 -0.54
N TYR A 1063 63.84 -9.28 -0.23
CA TYR A 1063 64.06 -7.91 0.26
C TYR A 1063 63.26 -7.72 1.56
N ASP A 1064 63.88 -7.05 2.53
CA ASP A 1064 63.51 -6.97 3.94
C ASP A 1064 63.45 -5.48 4.39
N THR A 1065 62.85 -5.21 5.56
CA THR A 1065 62.81 -3.96 6.40
C THR A 1065 61.91 -2.77 5.98
N VAL A 1066 60.99 -2.23 6.82
CA VAL A 1066 61.20 -1.36 8.02
C VAL A 1066 59.88 -1.14 8.80
N THR A 1067 59.92 -1.51 10.09
CA THR A 1067 59.46 -0.89 11.37
C THR A 1067 58.38 0.23 11.50
N ARG A 1068 57.59 0.09 12.60
CA ARG A 1068 56.87 1.07 13.49
C ARG A 1068 55.37 1.27 13.20
N LEU A 1069 54.43 1.25 14.16
CA LEU A 1069 54.45 1.33 15.63
C LEU A 1069 53.17 0.64 16.19
N LYS A 1070 53.31 -0.12 17.27
CA LYS A 1070 52.21 -0.73 18.05
C LYS A 1070 51.48 0.32 18.90
N ARG A 1071 50.15 0.29 18.91
CA ARG A 1071 49.38 -0.07 20.11
C ARG A 1071 48.02 -0.62 19.73
#